data_AF-A0A6P1NY59-F1
#
_entry.id   AF-A0A6P1NY59-F1
#
_cell.length_a   1.000
_cell.length_b   1.000
_cell.length_c   1.000
_cell.angle_alpha   90.00
_cell.angle_beta   90.00
_cell.angle_gamma   90.00
#
_symmetry.space_group_name_H-M   'P 1'
#
loop_
_entity.id
_entity.type
_entity.pdbx_description
1 polymer ?
#
loop_
_entity_poly.entity_id
_entity_poly.type
_entity_poly.pdbx_seq_one_letter_code
_entity_poly.pdbx_strand_id
1 'polypeptide(L)'
;MYKKAIPVLLLASCALFSCTRNASAPMPSTATLYTSPAFSIFSDKVIQGKNEAHALSPTHLRSTYQSPANQTFNRLIEFKFSLNGKDNELPVGVNHRLVLQPVNGKVETPVLVFGQQDATTPTAKANDFLEPNTQVTLKLDMRPVLEAFQKQGFYTAYNGDKLYAQDFKGVFVAGGSEPLSWDFENLPSRQHLQLQDPDKDGIYTVTLTFNAYNPENFTASEWQLKQDISKLPQFNSSHVLLDALYNLSLEESLLNIRTDQTFMAGAKWDGVWTRDISYSIVLALAAIHPEISKNSLLRKVKDGRIIQDTGTGGSWPISSDRMTWALAAWEVYLVTGDQNWLQQAYAIIQKSSEEDFLTVQDSKTGLMRGESSFLDWRKQTYPLWMQPVDIYESLNLGTNAVHYQMYRILEQMAQRLGQPSQQYSQRASQIKQAINDRLWSEEQKYYGQYLYGRQNLSLSPKAEGLGEALTLLYGIAEGDRRDQVLNNTPQTNFGIPSIFPYIPEIPPYHNNSMWPFVQAYWTWAAAEAGHTAKVSESMSALYRAAALFLTNKENLVATTGDYKGTETNSDRQLWSVAGNLAMVYRVFFGMKFEQDKLVFKPVVPASFAGKKNLTKFPYRKAFLNIELEGHGTQLKEIYLDGKRVNSAEIPANLTGEHSLKMVLAGDTGTTTPAKLVEHKFTPATPQLTYKNGKVSWTSVPQAASYKVVHNGKVAATMETTSFTVPTNSLEPAEYQIKAIGANGTESFLSEPLSVKGTKAERLVEMEETTASKAHNAAGFTGKGYIEIKKGQPALSFQVKVAENGLYALDFRYANGSGPINTDNKAAIRSLSVNGKRIGAMVFPQRGFDEWSNWGYSNAQNLYLPKGTHTFTLSLEASDENMNGDINEALLDLLRLTWLRAKE
;
A
#
# COMPACT_ATOMS: atom_id res chain seq x y z
N MET A 1 -23.86 -10.27 93.25
CA MET A 1 -24.56 -11.58 93.31
C MET A 1 -23.88 -12.52 92.32
N TYR A 2 -23.38 -13.64 92.84
CA TYR A 2 -23.07 -14.93 92.21
C TYR A 2 -22.23 -14.94 90.91
N LYS A 3 -20.91 -15.20 90.99
CA LYS A 3 -20.21 -16.53 91.06
C LYS A 3 -20.04 -17.12 89.64
N LYS A 4 -18.90 -17.61 89.13
CA LYS A 4 -17.63 -18.20 89.64
C LYS A 4 -16.63 -18.22 88.45
N ALA A 5 -15.34 -17.90 88.59
CA ALA A 5 -14.19 -18.74 89.01
C ALA A 5 -13.86 -19.89 87.99
N ILE A 6 -12.78 -19.82 87.19
CA ILE A 6 -11.34 -20.18 87.44
C ILE A 6 -10.94 -21.50 86.72
N PRO A 7 -9.68 -21.65 86.24
CA PRO A 7 -9.20 -22.46 85.11
C PRO A 7 -8.57 -23.80 85.52
N VAL A 8 -8.04 -24.61 84.57
CA VAL A 8 -6.91 -25.55 84.77
C VAL A 8 -6.48 -26.29 83.47
N LEU A 9 -5.15 -26.31 83.28
CA LEU A 9 -4.17 -27.22 82.63
C LEU A 9 -4.26 -27.77 81.18
N LEU A 10 -3.16 -27.46 80.47
CA LEU A 10 -2.25 -28.33 79.71
C LEU A 10 -2.59 -29.83 79.57
N LEU A 11 -2.54 -30.32 78.32
CA LEU A 11 -1.75 -31.50 77.94
C LEU A 11 -1.39 -31.45 76.45
N ALA A 12 -0.09 -31.65 76.20
CA ALA A 12 0.54 -31.68 74.90
C ALA A 12 0.35 -33.06 74.23
N SER A 13 0.19 -33.07 72.91
CA SER A 13 0.63 -34.19 72.07
C SER A 13 0.93 -33.70 70.66
N CYS A 14 2.21 -33.83 70.30
CA CYS A 14 2.78 -33.54 69.00
C CYS A 14 2.13 -34.38 67.89
N ALA A 15 1.82 -33.73 66.77
CA ALA A 15 1.88 -34.35 65.45
C ALA A 15 2.52 -33.35 64.48
N LEU A 16 3.76 -33.67 64.09
CA LEU A 16 4.53 -32.98 63.08
C LEU A 16 3.81 -33.10 61.72
N PHE A 17 3.39 -31.97 61.14
CA PHE A 17 3.27 -31.83 59.69
C PHE A 17 3.95 -30.53 59.27
N SER A 18 5.13 -30.71 58.68
CA SER A 18 5.83 -29.72 57.88
C SER A 18 4.97 -29.38 56.66
N CYS A 19 4.32 -28.22 56.65
CA CYS A 19 3.78 -27.63 55.44
C CYS A 19 4.68 -26.46 55.04
N THR A 20 5.42 -26.70 53.97
CA THR A 20 6.12 -25.73 53.15
C THR A 20 5.22 -24.53 52.85
N ARG A 21 5.65 -23.33 53.23
CA ARG A 21 5.09 -22.09 52.70
C ARG A 21 5.39 -22.05 51.20
N ASN A 22 4.43 -22.44 50.38
CA ASN A 22 4.39 -22.02 48.99
C ASN A 22 4.32 -20.50 49.00
N ALA A 23 5.40 -19.86 48.54
CA ALA A 23 5.38 -18.46 48.17
C ALA A 23 4.34 -18.30 47.07
N SER A 24 3.18 -17.73 47.41
CA SER A 24 2.22 -17.22 46.44
C SER A 24 2.94 -16.16 45.60
N ALA A 25 3.06 -16.42 44.30
CA ALA A 25 3.52 -15.41 43.34
C ALA A 25 2.67 -14.14 43.50
N PRO A 26 3.27 -12.93 43.48
CA PRO A 26 2.51 -11.70 43.55
C PRO A 26 1.55 -11.61 42.35
N MET A 27 0.28 -11.29 42.59
CA MET A 27 -0.67 -11.00 41.52
C MET A 27 -0.11 -9.86 40.65
N PRO A 28 -0.17 -9.96 39.30
CA PRO A 28 0.29 -8.88 38.43
C PRO A 28 -0.48 -7.59 38.74
N SER A 29 0.27 -6.50 38.87
CA SER A 29 -0.25 -5.13 38.96
C SER A 29 -1.12 -4.83 37.74
N THR A 30 -2.39 -4.44 37.92
CA THR A 30 -3.30 -4.00 36.86
C THR A 30 -3.05 -2.55 36.42
N ALA A 31 -1.78 -2.14 36.35
CA ALA A 31 -1.43 -0.76 36.02
C ALA A 31 -1.88 -0.39 34.60
N THR A 32 -2.54 0.76 34.47
CA THR A 32 -2.93 1.35 33.18
C THR A 32 -1.69 1.78 32.40
N LEU A 33 -1.54 1.27 31.18
CA LEU A 33 -0.45 1.62 30.26
C LEU A 33 -0.87 2.76 29.32
N TYR A 34 -2.13 2.77 28.88
CA TYR A 34 -2.66 3.76 27.95
C TYR A 34 -4.18 3.85 28.06
N THR A 35 -4.73 5.05 27.90
CA THR A 35 -6.17 5.29 27.84
C THR A 35 -6.47 6.34 26.79
N SER A 36 -7.45 6.05 25.94
CA SER A 36 -8.07 6.99 25.01
C SER A 36 -9.59 6.88 25.12
N PRO A 37 -10.36 7.77 24.45
CA PRO A 37 -11.80 7.61 24.35
C PRO A 37 -12.25 6.30 23.68
N ALA A 38 -11.39 5.67 22.86
CA ALA A 38 -11.73 4.49 22.10
C ALA A 38 -11.41 3.17 22.83
N PHE A 39 -10.31 3.10 23.58
CA PHE A 39 -9.88 1.89 24.29
C PHE A 39 -8.91 2.21 25.43
N SER A 40 -8.68 1.22 26.30
CA SER A 40 -7.64 1.27 27.34
C SER A 40 -6.80 0.00 27.34
N ILE A 41 -5.51 0.15 27.64
CA ILE A 41 -4.56 -0.94 27.83
C ILE A 41 -4.05 -0.90 29.26
N PHE A 42 -4.02 -2.08 29.87
CA PHE A 42 -3.45 -2.36 31.18
C PHE A 42 -2.32 -3.37 31.03
N SER A 43 -1.60 -3.61 32.12
CA SER A 43 -0.46 -4.53 32.13
C SER A 43 -0.82 -5.98 31.77
N ASP A 44 -2.08 -6.38 31.91
CA ASP A 44 -2.60 -7.72 31.70
C ASP A 44 -3.79 -7.78 30.72
N LYS A 45 -4.35 -6.65 30.28
CA LYS A 45 -5.57 -6.67 29.47
C LYS A 45 -5.80 -5.44 28.60
N VAL A 46 -6.71 -5.57 27.64
CA VAL A 46 -7.21 -4.50 26.76
C VAL A 46 -8.73 -4.42 26.89
N ILE A 47 -9.27 -3.22 27.01
CA ILE A 47 -10.72 -2.95 27.04
C ILE A 47 -11.10 -2.03 25.87
N GLN A 48 -12.09 -2.44 25.08
CA GLN A 48 -12.75 -1.61 24.07
C GLN A 48 -14.27 -1.77 24.17
N GLY A 49 -14.94 -0.77 24.73
CA GLY A 49 -16.38 -0.83 24.97
C GLY A 49 -16.75 -2.06 25.81
N LYS A 50 -17.60 -2.94 25.28
CA LYS A 50 -17.98 -4.21 25.91
C LYS A 50 -16.99 -5.36 25.70
N ASN A 51 -16.03 -5.19 24.79
CA ASN A 51 -15.07 -6.22 24.43
C ASN A 51 -13.82 -6.09 25.30
N GLU A 52 -13.27 -7.22 25.72
CA GLU A 52 -12.09 -7.30 26.57
C GLU A 52 -11.19 -8.44 26.11
N ALA A 53 -9.87 -8.24 26.17
CA ALA A 53 -8.88 -9.29 26.00
C ALA A 53 -7.95 -9.34 27.20
N HIS A 54 -7.69 -10.54 27.74
CA HIS A 54 -6.85 -10.77 28.92
C HIS A 54 -5.68 -11.68 28.59
N ALA A 55 -4.49 -11.31 29.03
CA ALA A 55 -3.32 -12.16 29.12
C ALA A 55 -3.31 -12.87 30.47
N LEU A 56 -3.69 -14.15 30.47
CA LEU A 56 -3.72 -14.98 31.68
C LEU A 56 -2.31 -15.43 32.08
N SER A 57 -1.41 -15.55 31.10
CA SER A 57 0.01 -15.81 31.28
C SER A 57 0.76 -15.29 30.05
N PRO A 58 2.11 -15.29 30.05
CA PRO A 58 2.91 -14.98 28.86
C PRO A 58 2.63 -15.90 27.65
N THR A 59 1.86 -16.97 27.80
CA THR A 59 1.61 -17.97 26.75
C THR A 59 0.12 -18.23 26.55
N HIS A 60 -0.75 -17.36 27.07
CA HIS A 60 -2.20 -17.57 27.05
C HIS A 60 -2.97 -16.23 27.05
N LEU A 61 -3.72 -15.99 25.97
CA LEU A 61 -4.65 -14.86 25.82
C LEU A 61 -6.09 -15.37 25.66
N ARG A 62 -7.06 -14.62 26.19
CA ARG A 62 -8.50 -14.79 25.89
C ARG A 62 -9.08 -13.48 25.43
N SER A 63 -10.04 -13.54 24.51
CA SER A 63 -10.74 -12.37 24.01
C SER A 63 -12.25 -12.62 23.93
N THR A 64 -13.02 -11.62 24.36
CA THR A 64 -14.47 -11.57 24.15
C THR A 64 -14.85 -10.80 22.90
N TYR A 65 -13.88 -10.36 22.09
CA TYR A 65 -14.14 -9.49 20.95
C TYR A 65 -15.07 -10.16 19.95
N GLN A 66 -16.18 -9.48 19.68
CA GLN A 66 -17.08 -9.79 18.58
C GLN A 66 -17.16 -8.58 17.67
N SER A 67 -16.83 -8.80 16.39
CA SER A 67 -16.95 -7.74 15.38
C SER A 67 -18.42 -7.31 15.29
N PRO A 68 -18.73 -6.00 15.40
CA PRO A 68 -20.10 -5.51 15.25
C PRO A 68 -20.62 -5.56 13.80
N ALA A 69 -19.77 -5.84 12.81
CA ALA A 69 -20.10 -5.66 11.39
C ALA A 69 -21.39 -6.34 10.91
N ASN A 70 -21.73 -7.54 11.41
CA ASN A 70 -22.99 -8.22 11.05
C ASN A 70 -24.24 -7.58 11.71
N GLN A 71 -24.09 -6.94 12.88
CA GLN A 71 -25.19 -6.28 13.61
C GLN A 71 -25.56 -4.95 12.97
N THR A 72 -24.63 -4.36 12.22
CA THR A 72 -24.79 -3.07 11.56
C THR A 72 -24.80 -3.19 10.03
N PHE A 73 -25.03 -4.39 9.49
CA PHE A 73 -25.07 -4.60 8.05
C PHE A 73 -26.28 -3.88 7.44
N ASN A 74 -26.05 -2.93 6.55
CA ASN A 74 -27.11 -2.09 5.99
C ASN A 74 -28.01 -2.91 5.05
N ARG A 75 -29.33 -2.74 5.13
CA ARG A 75 -30.26 -3.32 4.13
C ARG A 75 -30.22 -2.64 2.78
N LEU A 76 -29.80 -1.38 2.73
CA LEU A 76 -29.50 -0.72 1.47
C LEU A 76 -28.20 -1.29 0.93
N ILE A 77 -28.29 -1.97 -0.22
CA ILE A 77 -27.14 -2.35 -1.00
C ILE A 77 -27.00 -1.41 -2.20
N GLU A 78 -25.75 -1.09 -2.52
CA GLU A 78 -25.38 -0.36 -3.73
C GLU A 78 -24.53 -1.27 -4.61
N PHE A 79 -24.87 -1.36 -5.89
CA PHE A 79 -24.20 -2.24 -6.84
C PHE A 79 -24.25 -1.72 -8.28
N LYS A 80 -23.41 -2.31 -9.13
CA LYS A 80 -23.41 -2.15 -10.60
C LYS A 80 -23.23 -3.51 -11.25
N PHE A 81 -23.77 -3.67 -12.45
CA PHE A 81 -23.37 -4.73 -13.35
C PHE A 81 -22.09 -4.35 -14.09
N SER A 82 -21.43 -5.35 -14.62
CA SER A 82 -20.09 -5.22 -15.18
C SER A 82 -19.90 -6.18 -16.35
N LEU A 83 -19.57 -5.65 -17.53
CA LEU A 83 -19.13 -6.49 -18.64
C LEU A 83 -17.62 -6.72 -18.51
N ASN A 84 -17.18 -7.97 -18.58
CA ASN A 84 -15.78 -8.41 -18.45
C ASN A 84 -15.06 -7.99 -17.15
N GLY A 85 -15.79 -7.67 -16.08
CA GLY A 85 -15.14 -7.16 -14.86
C GLY A 85 -14.63 -5.72 -14.99
N LYS A 86 -15.31 -4.88 -15.77
CA LYS A 86 -15.05 -3.44 -15.86
C LYS A 86 -16.20 -2.61 -15.25
N ASP A 87 -15.90 -1.41 -14.76
CA ASP A 87 -16.91 -0.43 -14.33
C ASP A 87 -17.48 0.31 -15.54
N ASN A 88 -18.33 -0.36 -16.32
CA ASN A 88 -18.76 0.09 -17.66
C ASN A 88 -20.28 0.11 -17.88
N GLU A 89 -21.08 -0.08 -16.83
CA GLU A 89 -22.53 0.00 -16.92
C GLU A 89 -23.04 1.44 -16.76
N LEU A 90 -22.81 2.04 -15.58
CA LEU A 90 -23.35 3.33 -15.18
C LEU A 90 -22.25 4.36 -14.88
N PRO A 91 -22.55 5.68 -14.97
CA PRO A 91 -21.61 6.73 -14.60
C PRO A 91 -20.98 6.56 -13.21
N VAL A 92 -19.80 7.15 -13.01
CA VAL A 92 -19.13 7.17 -11.70
C VAL A 92 -20.03 7.87 -10.67
N GLY A 93 -20.13 7.31 -9.47
CA GLY A 93 -21.02 7.78 -8.40
C GLY A 93 -22.51 7.44 -8.60
N VAL A 94 -22.87 6.78 -9.72
CA VAL A 94 -24.24 6.36 -10.02
C VAL A 94 -24.34 4.85 -9.90
N ASN A 95 -25.01 4.37 -8.85
CA ASN A 95 -25.18 2.94 -8.57
C ASN A 95 -26.66 2.55 -8.60
N HIS A 96 -26.93 1.28 -8.85
CA HIS A 96 -28.20 0.67 -8.48
C HIS A 96 -28.32 0.69 -6.95
N ARG A 97 -29.51 1.01 -6.44
CA ARG A 97 -29.81 1.07 -5.01
C ARG A 97 -31.01 0.20 -4.71
N LEU A 98 -30.84 -0.75 -3.78
CA LEU A 98 -31.93 -1.63 -3.39
C LEU A 98 -31.99 -1.76 -1.87
N VAL A 99 -33.17 -1.49 -1.30
CA VAL A 99 -33.46 -1.83 0.11
C VAL A 99 -33.97 -3.26 0.14
N LEU A 100 -33.15 -4.16 0.66
CA LEU A 100 -33.51 -5.56 0.81
C LEU A 100 -34.64 -5.70 1.83
N GLN A 101 -35.68 -6.48 1.49
CA GLN A 101 -36.79 -6.81 2.37
C GLN A 101 -37.07 -8.31 2.26
N PRO A 102 -36.37 -9.15 3.03
CA PRO A 102 -36.46 -10.59 2.87
C PRO A 102 -37.82 -11.14 3.29
N VAL A 103 -38.38 -12.03 2.46
CA VAL A 103 -39.51 -12.89 2.81
C VAL A 103 -38.97 -14.30 2.93
N ASN A 104 -39.08 -14.90 4.12
CA ASN A 104 -38.47 -16.21 4.44
C ASN A 104 -36.95 -16.25 4.16
N GLY A 105 -36.25 -15.16 4.46
CA GLY A 105 -34.80 -15.05 4.25
C GLY A 105 -34.36 -14.88 2.79
N LYS A 106 -35.29 -14.61 1.88
CA LYS A 106 -35.02 -14.48 0.43
C LYS A 106 -35.53 -13.16 -0.15
N VAL A 107 -34.80 -12.62 -1.12
CA VAL A 107 -35.16 -11.44 -1.92
C VAL A 107 -34.90 -11.76 -3.40
N GLU A 108 -35.84 -11.41 -4.28
CA GLU A 108 -35.60 -11.39 -5.73
C GLU A 108 -35.73 -9.94 -6.22
N THR A 109 -34.81 -9.50 -7.07
CA THR A 109 -34.90 -8.16 -7.66
C THR A 109 -35.92 -8.10 -8.80
N PRO A 110 -36.45 -6.91 -9.12
CA PRO A 110 -36.96 -6.64 -10.45
C PRO A 110 -35.90 -6.97 -11.52
N VAL A 111 -36.35 -7.19 -12.76
CA VAL A 111 -35.44 -7.32 -13.90
C VAL A 111 -34.90 -5.93 -14.22
N LEU A 112 -33.61 -5.71 -13.98
CA LEU A 112 -32.91 -4.47 -14.26
C LEU A 112 -32.34 -4.50 -15.67
N VAL A 113 -32.31 -3.38 -16.39
CA VAL A 113 -31.78 -3.34 -17.77
C VAL A 113 -30.35 -2.82 -17.77
N PHE A 114 -29.43 -3.53 -18.44
CA PHE A 114 -28.02 -3.12 -18.47
C PHE A 114 -27.86 -1.70 -19.05
N GLY A 115 -27.16 -0.84 -18.32
CA GLY A 115 -26.89 0.54 -18.74
C GLY A 115 -28.05 1.52 -18.49
N GLN A 116 -29.12 1.07 -17.84
CA GLN A 116 -30.23 1.93 -17.42
C GLN A 116 -30.27 2.01 -15.90
N GLN A 117 -30.16 3.23 -15.36
CA GLN A 117 -30.36 3.45 -13.94
C GLN A 117 -31.84 3.29 -13.60
N ASP A 118 -32.14 2.58 -12.50
CA ASP A 118 -33.49 2.51 -11.96
C ASP A 118 -34.01 3.91 -11.59
N ALA A 119 -35.27 4.20 -11.90
CA ALA A 119 -35.87 5.52 -11.68
C ALA A 119 -36.03 5.86 -10.19
N THR A 120 -35.99 4.84 -9.32
CA THR A 120 -36.11 5.00 -7.88
C THR A 120 -34.73 4.99 -7.22
N THR A 121 -34.48 5.96 -6.34
CA THR A 121 -33.28 6.01 -5.49
C THR A 121 -33.72 5.77 -4.05
N PRO A 122 -34.07 4.53 -3.67
CA PRO A 122 -34.59 4.25 -2.35
C PRO A 122 -33.54 4.59 -1.28
N THR A 123 -34.03 5.05 -0.14
CA THR A 123 -33.21 5.28 1.06
C THR A 123 -33.64 4.30 2.13
N ALA A 124 -32.68 3.72 2.84
CA ALA A 124 -32.98 2.97 4.06
C ALA A 124 -33.21 3.94 5.22
N LYS A 125 -34.06 3.54 6.18
CA LYS A 125 -34.19 4.24 7.45
C LYS A 125 -32.87 4.08 8.24
N ALA A 126 -32.54 5.07 9.06
CA ALA A 126 -31.42 4.95 9.99
C ALA A 126 -31.65 3.77 10.95
N ASN A 127 -30.58 3.03 11.26
CA ASN A 127 -30.57 1.87 12.17
C ASN A 127 -31.43 0.68 11.72
N ASP A 128 -31.63 0.53 10.41
CA ASP A 128 -32.44 -0.50 9.82
C ASP A 128 -31.52 -1.52 9.11
N PHE A 129 -31.22 -2.62 9.79
CA PHE A 129 -30.18 -3.57 9.40
C PHE A 129 -30.73 -4.84 8.76
N LEU A 130 -29.90 -5.56 8.02
CA LEU A 130 -30.27 -6.77 7.28
C LEU A 130 -30.17 -8.00 8.17
N GLU A 131 -31.12 -8.91 8.05
CA GLU A 131 -31.09 -10.20 8.72
C GLU A 131 -29.90 -11.04 8.22
N PRO A 132 -29.20 -11.76 9.12
CA PRO A 132 -28.09 -12.61 8.71
C PRO A 132 -28.48 -13.70 7.71
N ASN A 133 -27.54 -14.06 6.83
CA ASN A 133 -27.69 -15.12 5.83
C ASN A 133 -28.86 -14.92 4.85
N THR A 134 -29.15 -13.67 4.47
CA THR A 134 -30.21 -13.36 3.52
C THR A 134 -29.78 -13.72 2.09
N GLN A 135 -30.57 -14.54 1.38
CA GLN A 135 -30.34 -14.87 -0.03
C GLN A 135 -30.97 -13.83 -0.96
N VAL A 136 -30.20 -13.29 -1.90
CA VAL A 136 -30.64 -12.27 -2.86
C VAL A 136 -30.38 -12.77 -4.27
N THR A 137 -31.43 -12.87 -5.10
CA THR A 137 -31.32 -13.18 -6.53
C THR A 137 -31.42 -11.89 -7.35
N LEU A 138 -30.33 -11.51 -8.00
CA LEU A 138 -30.28 -10.38 -8.93
C LEU A 138 -30.68 -10.84 -10.34
N LYS A 139 -31.49 -10.05 -11.04
CA LYS A 139 -31.96 -10.31 -12.41
C LYS A 139 -31.61 -9.14 -13.33
N LEU A 140 -30.97 -9.43 -14.47
CA LEU A 140 -30.45 -8.45 -15.42
C LEU A 140 -30.89 -8.78 -16.86
N ASP A 141 -31.51 -7.83 -17.54
CA ASP A 141 -31.78 -7.85 -18.97
C ASP A 141 -30.55 -7.37 -19.77
N MET A 142 -29.93 -8.31 -20.47
CA MET A 142 -28.76 -8.09 -21.33
C MET A 142 -29.12 -7.90 -22.80
N ARG A 143 -30.40 -7.97 -23.18
CA ARG A 143 -30.83 -7.89 -24.58
C ARG A 143 -30.32 -6.64 -25.31
N PRO A 144 -30.27 -5.42 -24.70
CA PRO A 144 -29.72 -4.25 -25.37
C PRO A 144 -28.24 -4.40 -25.77
N VAL A 145 -27.43 -5.07 -24.94
CA VAL A 145 -26.01 -5.33 -25.23
C VAL A 145 -25.87 -6.35 -26.34
N LEU A 146 -26.61 -7.46 -26.25
CA LEU A 146 -26.59 -8.54 -27.24
C LEU A 146 -27.10 -8.07 -28.61
N GLU A 147 -28.13 -7.22 -28.66
CA GLU A 147 -28.60 -6.60 -29.88
C GLU A 147 -27.56 -5.65 -30.50
N ALA A 148 -26.83 -4.88 -29.68
CA ALA A 148 -25.77 -4.00 -30.17
C ALA A 148 -24.62 -4.81 -30.80
N PHE A 149 -24.24 -5.94 -30.20
CA PHE A 149 -23.29 -6.87 -30.80
C PHE A 149 -23.75 -7.37 -32.17
N GLN A 150 -25.03 -7.74 -32.31
CA GLN A 150 -25.56 -8.21 -33.58
C GLN A 150 -25.66 -7.11 -34.65
N LYS A 151 -26.09 -5.90 -34.28
CA LYS A 151 -26.37 -4.80 -35.22
C LYS A 151 -25.11 -4.09 -35.70
N GLN A 152 -24.15 -3.84 -34.82
CA GLN A 152 -22.98 -3.00 -35.12
C GLN A 152 -21.64 -3.63 -34.70
N GLY A 153 -21.64 -4.85 -34.15
CA GLY A 153 -20.42 -5.58 -33.77
C GLY A 153 -19.82 -5.19 -32.41
N PHE A 154 -20.35 -4.17 -31.74
CA PHE A 154 -19.87 -3.69 -30.44
C PHE A 154 -20.99 -3.02 -29.63
N TYR A 155 -20.85 -3.01 -28.30
CA TYR A 155 -21.66 -2.20 -27.39
C TYR A 155 -20.86 -0.96 -26.97
N THR A 156 -21.51 0.20 -26.94
CA THR A 156 -20.91 1.45 -26.46
C THR A 156 -21.37 1.70 -25.03
N ALA A 157 -20.44 1.70 -24.08
CA ALA A 157 -20.68 2.02 -22.68
C ALA A 157 -20.99 3.52 -22.48
N TYR A 158 -21.44 3.91 -21.28
CA TYR A 158 -21.85 5.28 -20.96
C TYR A 158 -20.74 6.33 -21.21
N ASN A 159 -19.48 5.92 -21.08
CA ASN A 159 -18.30 6.76 -21.26
C ASN A 159 -17.81 6.82 -22.73
N GLY A 160 -18.49 6.13 -23.65
CA GLY A 160 -18.10 6.02 -25.06
C GLY A 160 -17.17 4.85 -25.38
N ASP A 161 -16.70 4.10 -24.39
CA ASP A 161 -15.87 2.93 -24.61
C ASP A 161 -16.65 1.85 -25.38
N LYS A 162 -15.97 1.19 -26.31
CA LYS A 162 -16.55 0.12 -27.11
C LYS A 162 -16.07 -1.23 -26.59
N LEU A 163 -17.02 -2.10 -26.27
CA LEU A 163 -16.77 -3.52 -26.08
C LEU A 163 -17.16 -4.24 -27.37
N TYR A 164 -16.20 -4.81 -28.08
CA TYR A 164 -16.47 -5.58 -29.29
C TYR A 164 -17.01 -6.97 -28.94
N ALA A 165 -17.93 -7.49 -29.76
CA ALA A 165 -18.61 -8.75 -29.50
C ALA A 165 -17.64 -9.93 -29.30
N GLN A 166 -16.55 -9.94 -30.07
CA GLN A 166 -15.48 -10.94 -29.99
C GLN A 166 -14.69 -10.90 -28.68
N ASP A 167 -14.67 -9.75 -28.00
CA ASP A 167 -13.94 -9.54 -26.75
C ASP A 167 -14.83 -9.77 -25.52
N PHE A 168 -16.13 -10.08 -25.68
CA PHE A 168 -17.07 -10.30 -24.57
C PHE A 168 -16.86 -11.66 -23.89
N LYS A 169 -16.73 -11.64 -22.56
CA LYS A 169 -16.39 -12.80 -21.71
C LYS A 169 -17.46 -13.17 -20.70
N GLY A 170 -18.26 -12.19 -20.28
CA GLY A 170 -19.31 -12.41 -19.30
C GLY A 170 -19.80 -11.12 -18.65
N VAL A 171 -20.86 -11.27 -17.87
CA VAL A 171 -21.46 -10.20 -17.07
C VAL A 171 -21.42 -10.56 -15.59
N PHE A 172 -21.03 -9.60 -14.76
CA PHE A 172 -20.77 -9.78 -13.33
C PHE A 172 -21.52 -8.69 -12.54
N VAL A 173 -21.60 -8.86 -11.22
CA VAL A 173 -22.07 -7.82 -10.30
C VAL A 173 -20.94 -7.38 -9.36
N ALA A 174 -20.83 -6.07 -9.18
CA ALA A 174 -19.93 -5.38 -8.25
C ALA A 174 -20.75 -4.57 -7.26
N GLY A 175 -20.27 -4.30 -6.05
CA GLY A 175 -21.04 -3.55 -5.07
C GLY A 175 -20.35 -3.31 -3.74
N GLY A 176 -20.97 -2.48 -2.90
CA GLY A 176 -20.36 -1.97 -1.66
C GLY A 176 -20.58 -2.82 -0.41
N SER A 177 -21.28 -3.95 -0.53
CA SER A 177 -21.67 -4.79 0.60
C SER A 177 -21.35 -6.26 0.31
N GLU A 178 -20.64 -6.93 1.21
CA GLU A 178 -20.31 -8.36 1.11
C GLU A 178 -21.57 -9.21 0.80
N PRO A 179 -21.54 -10.12 -0.19
CA PRO A 179 -20.37 -10.68 -0.86
C PRO A 179 -19.89 -9.90 -2.08
N LEU A 180 -20.54 -8.77 -2.39
CA LEU A 180 -20.10 -7.89 -3.46
C LEU A 180 -18.82 -7.15 -3.07
N SER A 181 -18.11 -6.70 -4.09
CA SER A 181 -16.92 -5.89 -3.95
C SER A 181 -16.85 -4.93 -5.13
N TRP A 182 -16.33 -3.72 -4.90
CA TRP A 182 -16.03 -2.76 -5.97
C TRP A 182 -14.71 -3.09 -6.70
N ASP A 183 -14.11 -4.23 -6.39
CA ASP A 183 -12.96 -4.81 -7.08
C ASP A 183 -13.34 -5.39 -8.44
N PHE A 184 -13.72 -4.50 -9.37
CA PHE A 184 -14.12 -4.91 -10.72
C PHE A 184 -13.06 -5.81 -11.39
N GLU A 185 -11.77 -5.50 -11.19
CA GLU A 185 -10.67 -6.15 -11.90
C GLU A 185 -10.50 -7.63 -11.51
N ASN A 186 -10.88 -8.01 -10.28
CA ASN A 186 -10.92 -9.40 -9.84
C ASN A 186 -12.31 -10.04 -9.95
N LEU A 187 -13.36 -9.35 -10.42
CA LEU A 187 -14.66 -10.01 -10.63
C LEU A 187 -14.58 -11.24 -11.54
N PRO A 188 -13.78 -11.27 -12.63
CA PRO A 188 -13.69 -12.45 -13.47
C PRO A 188 -13.12 -13.69 -12.76
N SER A 189 -12.28 -13.52 -11.73
CA SER A 189 -11.80 -14.64 -10.91
C SER A 189 -12.81 -15.07 -9.84
N ARG A 190 -13.80 -14.23 -9.53
CA ARG A 190 -14.88 -14.48 -8.58
C ARG A 190 -16.11 -15.03 -9.30
N GLN A 191 -16.00 -16.27 -9.78
CA GLN A 191 -17.06 -16.95 -10.56
C GLN A 191 -18.46 -16.94 -9.89
N HIS A 192 -18.52 -16.89 -8.55
CA HIS A 192 -19.77 -16.78 -7.81
C HIS A 192 -20.50 -15.42 -7.98
N LEU A 193 -19.84 -14.39 -8.52
CA LEU A 193 -20.40 -13.08 -8.84
C LEU A 193 -20.78 -12.94 -10.33
N GLN A 194 -20.55 -13.97 -11.14
CA GLN A 194 -20.93 -13.98 -12.55
C GLN A 194 -22.42 -14.29 -12.68
N LEU A 195 -23.14 -13.48 -13.46
CA LEU A 195 -24.52 -13.79 -13.79
C LEU A 195 -24.57 -14.77 -14.97
N GLN A 196 -25.59 -15.62 -14.97
CA GLN A 196 -25.77 -16.70 -15.94
C GLN A 196 -27.15 -16.62 -16.62
N ASP A 197 -27.22 -17.03 -17.88
CA ASP A 197 -28.44 -17.11 -18.70
C ASP A 197 -28.56 -18.54 -19.27
N PRO A 198 -29.02 -19.51 -18.45
CA PRO A 198 -29.02 -20.92 -18.82
C PRO A 198 -30.06 -21.27 -19.89
N ASP A 199 -31.17 -20.54 -19.97
CA ASP A 199 -32.27 -20.73 -20.92
C ASP A 199 -32.14 -19.86 -22.19
N LYS A 200 -31.17 -18.94 -22.22
CA LYS A 200 -30.79 -18.11 -23.38
C LYS A 200 -31.89 -17.14 -23.79
N ASP A 201 -32.66 -16.64 -22.84
CA ASP A 201 -33.73 -15.65 -23.07
C ASP A 201 -33.24 -14.20 -22.99
N GLY A 202 -31.96 -14.01 -22.61
CA GLY A 202 -31.31 -12.71 -22.44
C GLY A 202 -31.43 -12.14 -21.03
N ILE A 203 -32.05 -12.85 -20.08
CA ILE A 203 -32.17 -12.48 -18.67
C ILE A 203 -31.16 -13.25 -17.82
N TYR A 204 -30.11 -12.55 -17.43
CA TYR A 204 -29.02 -13.08 -16.64
C TYR A 204 -29.34 -13.01 -15.14
N THR A 205 -29.00 -14.05 -14.38
CA THR A 205 -29.27 -14.12 -12.95
C THR A 205 -28.07 -14.58 -12.11
N VAL A 206 -28.02 -14.14 -10.85
CA VAL A 206 -27.09 -14.65 -9.83
C VAL A 206 -27.76 -14.62 -8.47
N THR A 207 -27.55 -15.66 -7.65
CA THR A 207 -28.04 -15.71 -6.26
C THR A 207 -26.87 -15.63 -5.29
N LEU A 208 -26.92 -14.67 -4.38
CA LEU A 208 -25.85 -14.34 -3.43
C LEU A 208 -26.38 -14.37 -1.99
N THR A 209 -25.51 -14.66 -1.01
CA THR A 209 -25.87 -14.58 0.41
C THR A 209 -25.25 -13.34 1.05
N PHE A 210 -26.10 -12.38 1.42
CA PHE A 210 -25.72 -11.14 2.11
C PHE A 210 -25.82 -11.28 3.63
N ASN A 211 -25.07 -10.42 4.34
CA ASN A 211 -24.89 -10.48 5.78
C ASN A 211 -24.57 -11.91 6.27
N ALA A 212 -23.66 -12.59 5.57
CA ALA A 212 -23.28 -13.94 5.92
C ALA A 212 -22.77 -13.98 7.37
N TYR A 213 -23.37 -14.86 8.16
CA TYR A 213 -23.08 -15.05 9.57
C TYR A 213 -22.98 -16.53 9.84
N ASN A 214 -21.76 -16.97 10.12
CA ASN A 214 -21.50 -18.27 10.70
C ASN A 214 -21.01 -18.05 12.14
N PRO A 215 -21.75 -18.51 13.17
CA PRO A 215 -21.33 -18.36 14.55
C PRO A 215 -20.00 -19.06 14.89
N GLU A 216 -19.49 -19.92 14.00
CA GLU A 216 -18.21 -20.62 14.17
C GLU A 216 -17.00 -19.89 13.53
N ASN A 217 -17.23 -18.84 12.73
CA ASN A 217 -16.19 -18.14 11.94
C ASN A 217 -15.64 -16.85 12.59
N PHE A 218 -15.57 -16.78 13.92
CA PHE A 218 -15.05 -15.60 14.62
C PHE A 218 -13.54 -15.68 14.87
N THR A 219 -12.95 -14.53 15.27
CA THR A 219 -11.65 -14.51 15.95
C THR A 219 -11.66 -15.58 17.04
N ALA A 220 -10.54 -16.32 17.15
CA ALA A 220 -10.37 -17.27 18.23
C ALA A 220 -10.75 -16.60 19.56
N SER A 221 -11.49 -17.32 20.42
CA SER A 221 -11.81 -16.83 21.76
C SER A 221 -10.65 -17.00 22.73
N GLU A 222 -9.67 -17.83 22.34
CA GLU A 222 -8.51 -18.19 23.14
C GLU A 222 -7.31 -18.45 22.23
N TRP A 223 -6.16 -17.94 22.63
CA TRP A 223 -4.85 -18.27 22.09
C TRP A 223 -4.03 -18.89 23.21
N GLN A 224 -3.41 -20.03 22.92
CA GLN A 224 -2.44 -20.68 23.78
C GLN A 224 -1.26 -21.10 22.93
N LEU A 225 -0.05 -20.78 23.39
CA LEU A 225 1.19 -21.13 22.70
C LEU A 225 1.27 -22.65 22.48
N LYS A 226 1.49 -23.05 21.22
CA LYS A 226 1.61 -24.45 20.77
C LYS A 226 2.97 -24.75 20.16
N GLN A 227 3.63 -23.77 19.53
CA GLN A 227 4.93 -23.95 18.90
C GLN A 227 6.08 -23.82 19.92
N ASP A 228 7.14 -24.60 19.72
CA ASP A 228 8.38 -24.47 20.49
C ASP A 228 9.17 -23.24 20.03
N ILE A 229 9.08 -22.17 20.81
CA ILE A 229 9.81 -20.93 20.58
C ILE A 229 11.14 -20.85 21.35
N SER A 230 11.56 -21.91 22.06
CA SER A 230 12.70 -21.87 22.99
C SER A 230 14.07 -21.57 22.34
N LYS A 231 14.17 -21.75 21.02
CA LYS A 231 15.33 -21.44 20.18
C LYS A 231 15.38 -19.98 19.71
N LEU A 232 14.27 -19.26 19.83
CA LEU A 232 14.18 -17.83 19.48
C LEU A 232 14.49 -16.96 20.70
N PRO A 233 14.76 -15.65 20.53
CA PRO A 233 14.98 -14.75 21.65
C PRO A 233 13.78 -14.74 22.60
N GLN A 234 14.04 -14.78 23.91
CA GLN A 234 12.97 -14.82 24.92
C GLN A 234 12.83 -13.45 25.59
N PHE A 235 11.64 -12.86 25.50
CA PHE A 235 11.31 -11.58 26.14
C PHE A 235 10.45 -11.81 27.38
N ASN A 236 10.73 -11.07 28.44
CA ASN A 236 9.83 -10.93 29.59
C ASN A 236 9.85 -9.51 30.15
N SER A 237 8.77 -9.12 30.79
CA SER A 237 8.61 -7.80 31.38
C SER A 237 7.72 -7.83 32.62
N SER A 238 7.54 -6.66 33.25
CA SER A 238 6.54 -6.45 34.29
C SER A 238 5.09 -6.45 33.79
N HIS A 239 4.86 -6.59 32.48
CA HIS A 239 3.54 -6.50 31.84
C HIS A 239 3.24 -7.79 31.05
N VAL A 240 2.47 -8.68 31.67
CA VAL A 240 2.16 -10.01 31.09
C VAL A 240 1.50 -9.93 29.71
N LEU A 241 0.75 -8.86 29.44
CA LEU A 241 0.18 -8.61 28.11
C LEU A 241 1.25 -8.47 27.02
N LEU A 242 2.33 -7.73 27.31
CA LEU A 242 3.41 -7.52 26.33
C LEU A 242 4.14 -8.84 26.04
N ASP A 243 4.38 -9.62 27.09
CA ASP A 243 5.05 -10.92 26.99
C ASP A 243 4.20 -11.90 26.14
N ALA A 244 2.88 -11.90 26.37
CA ALA A 244 1.95 -12.72 25.60
C ALA A 244 1.88 -12.34 24.12
N LEU A 245 1.82 -11.04 23.81
CA LEU A 245 1.79 -10.54 22.42
C LEU A 245 3.10 -10.79 21.67
N TYR A 246 4.24 -10.70 22.37
CA TYR A 246 5.54 -11.09 21.82
C TYR A 246 5.59 -12.59 21.49
N ASN A 247 5.15 -13.45 22.40
CA ASN A 247 5.14 -14.91 22.19
C ASN A 247 4.14 -15.34 21.11
N LEU A 248 2.98 -14.70 21.02
CA LEU A 248 2.03 -14.85 19.90
C LEU A 248 2.72 -14.55 18.57
N SER A 249 3.44 -13.43 18.50
CA SER A 249 4.12 -13.01 17.27
C SER A 249 5.30 -13.92 16.91
N LEU A 250 6.06 -14.43 17.89
CA LEU A 250 7.07 -15.44 17.62
C LEU A 250 6.47 -16.75 17.07
N GLU A 251 5.37 -17.22 17.66
CA GLU A 251 4.66 -18.39 17.16
C GLU A 251 4.16 -18.18 15.73
N GLU A 252 3.50 -17.06 15.46
CA GLU A 252 3.02 -16.75 14.11
C GLU A 252 4.16 -16.63 13.09
N SER A 253 5.34 -16.14 13.51
CA SER A 253 6.53 -16.13 12.65
C SER A 253 6.94 -17.55 12.23
N LEU A 254 6.87 -18.53 13.15
CA LEU A 254 7.18 -19.94 12.85
C LEU A 254 6.10 -20.57 11.96
N LEU A 255 4.82 -20.27 12.22
CA LEU A 255 3.71 -20.77 11.40
C LEU A 255 3.75 -20.23 9.96
N ASN A 256 4.39 -19.08 9.75
CA ASN A 256 4.60 -18.51 8.43
C ASN A 256 5.82 -19.08 7.68
N ILE A 257 6.60 -19.99 8.28
CA ILE A 257 7.69 -20.67 7.58
C ILE A 257 7.10 -21.82 6.75
N ARG A 258 7.33 -21.77 5.44
CA ARG A 258 6.93 -22.77 4.46
C ARG A 258 7.88 -23.97 4.47
N THR A 259 7.44 -25.05 3.84
CA THR A 259 8.25 -26.28 3.69
C THR A 259 9.52 -26.07 2.88
N ASP A 260 9.53 -25.10 1.95
CA ASP A 260 10.69 -24.71 1.14
C ASP A 260 11.67 -23.77 1.88
N GLN A 261 11.52 -23.60 3.19
CA GLN A 261 12.37 -22.75 4.05
C GLN A 261 12.34 -21.26 3.62
N THR A 262 11.19 -20.80 3.13
CA THR A 262 10.87 -19.39 2.90
C THR A 262 9.67 -18.97 3.75
N PHE A 263 9.41 -17.67 3.87
CA PHE A 263 8.20 -17.16 4.53
C PHE A 263 7.04 -17.06 3.56
N MET A 264 5.84 -17.38 4.02
CA MET A 264 4.59 -16.92 3.39
C MET A 264 4.20 -15.53 3.91
N ALA A 265 3.42 -14.79 3.14
CA ALA A 265 2.93 -13.47 3.55
C ALA A 265 1.86 -13.55 4.65
N GLY A 266 1.07 -14.63 4.74
CA GLY A 266 0.14 -14.82 5.86
C GLY A 266 -0.78 -16.02 5.68
N ALA A 267 -1.77 -16.18 6.56
CA ALA A 267 -2.69 -17.32 6.52
C ALA A 267 -3.40 -17.52 5.17
N LYS A 268 -3.80 -16.43 4.50
CA LYS A 268 -4.46 -16.47 3.19
C LYS A 268 -3.50 -16.27 2.02
N TRP A 269 -2.24 -15.94 2.30
CA TRP A 269 -1.24 -15.55 1.31
C TRP A 269 -0.04 -16.48 1.42
N ASP A 270 -0.11 -17.63 0.76
CA ASP A 270 0.91 -18.67 0.88
C ASP A 270 2.23 -18.29 0.17
N GLY A 271 2.20 -17.38 -0.80
CA GLY A 271 3.36 -16.98 -1.61
C GLY A 271 4.37 -16.07 -0.90
N VAL A 272 5.56 -15.99 -1.49
CA VAL A 272 6.58 -14.99 -1.15
C VAL A 272 6.36 -13.74 -2.01
N TRP A 273 6.11 -12.61 -1.35
CA TRP A 273 5.93 -11.30 -1.96
C TRP A 273 7.11 -10.41 -1.60
N THR A 274 7.70 -9.72 -2.58
CA THR A 274 8.92 -8.92 -2.43
C THR A 274 8.77 -7.87 -1.34
N ARG A 275 7.64 -7.15 -1.30
CA ARG A 275 7.43 -6.06 -0.33
C ARG A 275 7.15 -6.59 1.07
N ASP A 276 6.26 -7.57 1.18
CA ASP A 276 5.87 -8.22 2.44
C ASP A 276 7.08 -8.74 3.17
N ILE A 277 7.92 -9.52 2.50
CA ILE A 277 9.11 -10.07 3.12
C ILE A 277 10.13 -8.97 3.44
N SER A 278 10.30 -7.99 2.56
CA SER A 278 11.34 -6.98 2.73
C SER A 278 11.08 -6.09 3.94
N TYR A 279 9.88 -5.54 4.07
CA TYR A 279 9.53 -4.71 5.22
C TYR A 279 9.54 -5.51 6.53
N SER A 280 9.16 -6.80 6.49
CA SER A 280 9.20 -7.68 7.66
C SER A 280 10.62 -7.99 8.14
N ILE A 281 11.55 -8.21 7.20
CA ILE A 281 12.98 -8.41 7.48
C ILE A 281 13.57 -7.19 8.18
N VAL A 282 13.29 -6.00 7.65
CA VAL A 282 13.75 -4.73 8.24
C VAL A 282 13.16 -4.52 9.63
N LEU A 283 11.89 -4.86 9.86
CA LEU A 283 11.28 -4.69 11.18
C LEU A 283 11.87 -5.63 12.24
N ALA A 284 12.01 -6.92 11.92
CA ALA A 284 12.41 -7.93 12.91
C ALA A 284 13.08 -9.19 12.33
N LEU A 285 12.67 -9.68 11.16
CA LEU A 285 12.99 -11.06 10.76
C LEU A 285 14.47 -11.27 10.40
N ALA A 286 15.20 -10.22 10.01
CA ALA A 286 16.65 -10.31 9.79
C ALA A 286 17.36 -10.88 11.03
N ALA A 287 17.02 -10.37 12.21
CA ALA A 287 17.70 -10.70 13.46
C ALA A 287 17.36 -12.12 13.94
N ILE A 288 16.11 -12.55 13.80
CA ILE A 288 15.64 -13.80 14.43
C ILE A 288 15.54 -14.99 13.47
N HIS A 289 15.45 -14.74 12.16
CA HIS A 289 15.36 -15.77 11.11
C HIS A 289 16.24 -15.42 9.89
N PRO A 290 17.56 -15.20 10.05
CA PRO A 290 18.41 -14.68 8.96
C PRO A 290 18.46 -15.60 7.74
N GLU A 291 18.53 -16.91 7.93
CA GLU A 291 18.64 -17.85 6.80
C GLU A 291 17.31 -17.99 6.04
N ILE A 292 16.17 -18.05 6.75
CA ILE A 292 14.85 -18.01 6.09
C ILE A 292 14.66 -16.68 5.35
N SER A 293 15.17 -15.57 5.91
CA SER A 293 15.16 -14.26 5.27
C SER A 293 15.96 -14.25 3.96
N LYS A 294 17.19 -14.79 3.95
CA LYS A 294 18.01 -14.94 2.73
C LYS A 294 17.30 -15.79 1.67
N ASN A 295 16.78 -16.96 2.06
CA ASN A 295 16.06 -17.86 1.16
C ASN A 295 14.84 -17.18 0.53
N SER A 296 14.06 -16.47 1.34
CA SER A 296 12.86 -15.75 0.88
C SER A 296 13.23 -14.61 -0.07
N LEU A 297 14.29 -13.86 0.21
CA LEU A 297 14.80 -12.83 -0.68
C LEU A 297 15.28 -13.43 -2.01
N LEU A 298 16.04 -14.53 -1.98
CA LEU A 298 16.50 -15.21 -3.20
C LEU A 298 15.36 -15.80 -4.03
N ARG A 299 14.24 -16.20 -3.41
CA ARG A 299 13.03 -16.60 -4.13
C ARG A 299 12.46 -15.49 -5.01
N LYS A 300 12.79 -14.23 -4.69
CA LYS A 300 12.40 -13.01 -5.41
C LYS A 300 13.52 -12.47 -6.31
N VAL A 301 14.41 -13.35 -6.78
CA VAL A 301 15.46 -13.01 -7.74
C VAL A 301 15.32 -13.91 -8.97
N LYS A 302 15.36 -13.31 -10.16
CA LYS A 302 15.37 -14.02 -11.46
C LYS A 302 16.40 -13.35 -12.36
N ASP A 303 17.28 -14.14 -12.97
CA ASP A 303 18.36 -13.67 -13.86
C ASP A 303 19.27 -12.59 -13.22
N GLY A 304 19.51 -12.70 -11.91
CA GLY A 304 20.27 -11.72 -11.14
C GLY A 304 19.56 -10.38 -10.90
N ARG A 305 18.24 -10.31 -11.17
CA ARG A 305 17.40 -9.12 -10.98
C ARG A 305 16.37 -9.37 -9.90
N ILE A 306 16.04 -8.33 -9.15
CA ILE A 306 14.96 -8.37 -8.16
C ILE A 306 13.62 -8.46 -8.90
N ILE A 307 12.74 -9.36 -8.47
CA ILE A 307 11.40 -9.52 -9.04
C ILE A 307 10.48 -8.45 -8.47
N GLN A 308 9.81 -7.69 -9.34
CA GLN A 308 8.61 -6.96 -8.97
C GLN A 308 7.43 -7.94 -8.93
N ASP A 309 6.65 -7.90 -7.85
CA ASP A 309 5.43 -8.72 -7.72
C ASP A 309 4.40 -8.33 -8.77
N THR A 310 3.54 -9.26 -9.20
CA THR A 310 2.45 -8.95 -10.16
C THR A 310 1.56 -7.83 -9.64
N GLY A 311 1.05 -6.97 -10.52
CA GLY A 311 0.26 -5.80 -10.13
C GLY A 311 -0.21 -4.99 -11.33
N THR A 312 -0.47 -3.69 -11.09
CA THR A 312 -1.05 -2.78 -12.08
C THR A 312 -0.31 -2.79 -13.43
N GLY A 313 -1.02 -3.03 -14.53
CA GLY A 313 -0.55 -2.87 -15.91
C GLY A 313 0.55 -3.84 -16.36
N GLY A 314 0.69 -4.99 -15.70
CA GLY A 314 1.83 -5.90 -15.92
C GLY A 314 3.02 -5.60 -15.02
N SER A 315 2.76 -4.88 -13.93
CA SER A 315 3.66 -4.57 -12.83
C SER A 315 4.90 -3.78 -13.20
N TRP A 316 6.08 -4.37 -13.36
CA TRP A 316 7.25 -3.58 -13.74
C TRP A 316 7.18 -3.21 -15.23
N PRO A 317 7.32 -1.92 -15.60
CA PRO A 317 7.88 -0.83 -14.80
C PRO A 317 6.84 0.13 -14.17
N ILE A 318 5.54 -0.17 -14.28
CA ILE A 318 4.45 0.60 -13.66
C ILE A 318 4.66 0.71 -12.15
N SER A 319 5.09 -0.36 -11.50
CA SER A 319 5.56 -0.38 -10.12
C SER A 319 7.08 -0.62 -10.11
N SER A 320 7.79 0.12 -9.28
CA SER A 320 9.27 0.15 -9.23
C SER A 320 9.83 -0.06 -7.82
N ASP A 321 8.95 -0.36 -6.86
CA ASP A 321 9.27 -0.46 -5.45
C ASP A 321 9.85 -1.82 -5.03
N ARG A 322 10.05 -2.74 -5.98
CA ARG A 322 10.87 -3.95 -5.80
C ARG A 322 12.21 -3.69 -5.11
N MET A 323 12.71 -2.45 -5.19
CA MET A 323 13.91 -2.00 -4.47
C MET A 323 13.82 -2.07 -2.94
N THR A 324 12.64 -2.30 -2.36
CA THR A 324 12.49 -2.66 -0.93
C THR A 324 13.35 -3.87 -0.54
N TRP A 325 13.60 -4.79 -1.50
CA TRP A 325 14.53 -5.91 -1.36
C TRP A 325 15.94 -5.47 -0.92
N ALA A 326 16.41 -4.31 -1.40
CA ALA A 326 17.73 -3.79 -1.03
C ALA A 326 17.81 -3.42 0.45
N LEU A 327 16.72 -2.89 1.02
CA LEU A 327 16.62 -2.56 2.44
C LEU A 327 16.80 -3.82 3.29
N ALA A 328 16.06 -4.87 2.95
CA ALA A 328 16.07 -6.15 3.63
C ALA A 328 17.41 -6.88 3.50
N ALA A 329 17.97 -6.91 2.29
CA ALA A 329 19.25 -7.58 2.04
C ALA A 329 20.40 -6.92 2.81
N TRP A 330 20.40 -5.58 2.91
CA TRP A 330 21.34 -4.85 3.73
C TRP A 330 21.16 -5.16 5.21
N GLU A 331 19.92 -5.17 5.72
CA GLU A 331 19.64 -5.50 7.11
C GLU A 331 20.17 -6.90 7.47
N VAL A 332 19.94 -7.90 6.60
CA VAL A 332 20.47 -9.26 6.76
C VAL A 332 22.01 -9.26 6.81
N TYR A 333 22.70 -8.44 6.00
CA TYR A 333 24.15 -8.30 6.10
C TYR A 333 24.57 -7.70 7.45
N LEU A 334 23.90 -6.63 7.90
CA LEU A 334 24.27 -5.94 9.13
C LEU A 334 24.19 -6.86 10.36
N VAL A 335 23.17 -7.72 10.43
CA VAL A 335 22.96 -8.67 11.54
C VAL A 335 23.84 -9.92 11.46
N THR A 336 24.19 -10.39 10.24
CA THR A 336 24.97 -11.65 10.06
C THR A 336 26.46 -11.42 9.87
N GLY A 337 26.87 -10.32 9.24
CA GLY A 337 28.24 -10.06 8.79
C GLY A 337 28.69 -10.94 7.62
N ASP A 338 27.78 -11.64 6.95
CA ASP A 338 28.05 -12.58 5.88
C ASP A 338 28.56 -11.88 4.61
N GLN A 339 29.84 -12.06 4.30
CA GLN A 339 30.49 -11.41 3.15
C GLN A 339 30.05 -12.01 1.80
N ASN A 340 29.70 -13.30 1.76
CA ASN A 340 29.20 -13.92 0.53
C ASN A 340 27.82 -13.34 0.20
N TRP A 341 26.98 -13.19 1.22
CA TRP A 341 25.70 -12.51 1.08
C TRP A 341 25.86 -11.06 0.64
N LEU A 342 26.81 -10.30 1.23
CA LEU A 342 27.10 -8.93 0.81
C LEU A 342 27.42 -8.83 -0.69
N GLN A 343 28.34 -9.68 -1.17
CA GLN A 343 28.77 -9.67 -2.56
C GLN A 343 27.62 -10.03 -3.52
N GLN A 344 26.84 -11.05 -3.17
CA GLN A 344 25.69 -11.48 -3.97
C GLN A 344 24.58 -10.42 -4.00
N ALA A 345 24.21 -9.88 -2.83
CA ALA A 345 23.20 -8.84 -2.71
C ALA A 345 23.60 -7.58 -3.46
N TYR A 346 24.86 -7.13 -3.33
CA TYR A 346 25.38 -5.99 -4.07
C TYR A 346 25.20 -6.15 -5.58
N ALA A 347 25.60 -7.29 -6.15
CA ALA A 347 25.47 -7.55 -7.58
C ALA A 347 24.01 -7.53 -8.06
N ILE A 348 23.10 -8.11 -7.28
CA ILE A 348 21.65 -8.16 -7.60
C ILE A 348 21.03 -6.76 -7.55
N ILE A 349 21.32 -5.99 -6.50
CA ILE A 349 20.78 -4.62 -6.33
C ILE A 349 21.37 -3.71 -7.39
N GLN A 350 22.67 -3.79 -7.64
CA GLN A 350 23.35 -2.98 -8.66
C GLN A 350 22.70 -3.21 -10.02
N LYS A 351 22.62 -4.45 -10.48
CA LYS A 351 22.04 -4.79 -11.79
C LYS A 351 20.61 -4.25 -11.91
N SER A 352 19.78 -4.51 -10.91
CA SER A 352 18.38 -4.07 -10.92
C SER A 352 18.25 -2.54 -10.93
N SER A 353 19.07 -1.84 -10.14
CA SER A 353 19.05 -0.37 -10.06
C SER A 353 19.54 0.32 -11.33
N GLU A 354 20.51 -0.28 -12.02
CA GLU A 354 21.06 0.26 -13.28
C GLU A 354 20.06 0.12 -14.43
N GLU A 355 19.33 -1.00 -14.49
CA GLU A 355 18.21 -1.19 -15.43
C GLU A 355 17.04 -0.24 -15.10
N ASP A 356 16.64 -0.17 -13.83
CA ASP A 356 15.55 0.72 -13.39
C ASP A 356 15.86 2.17 -13.72
N PHE A 357 17.10 2.63 -13.52
CA PHE A 357 17.48 4.01 -13.82
C PHE A 357 17.25 4.39 -15.29
N LEU A 358 17.36 3.45 -16.22
CA LEU A 358 17.15 3.71 -17.65
C LEU A 358 15.66 3.78 -18.04
N THR A 359 14.78 3.21 -17.22
CA THR A 359 13.36 3.06 -17.51
C THR A 359 12.52 4.00 -16.64
N VAL A 360 12.72 4.00 -15.32
CA VAL A 360 11.82 4.69 -14.38
C VAL A 360 12.36 6.04 -13.89
N GLN A 361 13.60 6.44 -14.20
CA GLN A 361 14.05 7.78 -13.80
C GLN A 361 13.32 8.88 -14.58
N ASP A 362 12.71 9.82 -13.87
CA ASP A 362 12.20 11.05 -14.47
C ASP A 362 13.30 12.11 -14.49
N SER A 363 13.81 12.39 -15.69
CA SER A 363 14.90 13.35 -15.89
C SER A 363 14.52 14.81 -15.58
N LYS A 364 13.22 15.15 -15.55
CA LYS A 364 12.74 16.51 -15.26
C LYS A 364 12.80 16.83 -13.76
N THR A 365 12.44 15.87 -12.92
CA THR A 365 12.37 16.05 -11.47
C THR A 365 13.56 15.43 -10.73
N GLY A 366 14.21 14.42 -11.32
CA GLY A 366 15.21 13.59 -10.66
C GLY A 366 14.62 12.49 -9.77
N LEU A 367 13.30 12.42 -9.66
CA LEU A 367 12.58 11.36 -8.95
C LEU A 367 12.45 10.10 -9.83
N MET A 368 12.10 8.99 -9.18
CA MET A 368 11.81 7.72 -9.81
C MET A 368 10.29 7.57 -9.95
N ARG A 369 9.88 7.18 -11.16
CA ARG A 369 8.53 6.83 -11.56
C ARG A 369 8.06 5.53 -10.92
N GLY A 370 6.76 5.44 -10.69
CA GLY A 370 6.07 4.20 -10.43
C GLY A 370 5.04 4.30 -9.31
N GLU A 371 4.27 3.23 -9.19
CA GLU A 371 3.22 3.05 -8.18
C GLU A 371 3.78 3.20 -6.76
N SER A 372 2.85 3.45 -5.83
CA SER A 372 3.17 3.58 -4.41
C SER A 372 3.56 2.22 -3.83
N SER A 373 4.65 2.18 -3.06
CA SER A 373 5.27 0.91 -2.66
C SER A 373 4.28 -0.12 -2.13
N PHE A 374 3.54 0.17 -1.07
CA PHE A 374 2.57 -0.81 -0.54
C PHE A 374 1.13 -0.61 -1.04
N LEU A 375 0.81 0.54 -1.62
CA LEU A 375 -0.54 0.92 -2.06
C LEU A 375 -0.78 0.51 -3.52
N ASP A 376 -0.54 -0.76 -3.81
CA ASP A 376 -0.52 -1.42 -5.13
C ASP A 376 -1.89 -1.70 -5.74
N TRP A 377 -2.96 -1.45 -5.00
CA TRP A 377 -4.30 -1.50 -5.56
C TRP A 377 -4.71 -0.10 -5.98
N ARG A 378 -4.39 0.27 -7.24
CA ARG A 378 -4.56 1.61 -7.79
C ARG A 378 -5.89 2.28 -7.45
N LYS A 379 -7.01 1.54 -7.50
CA LYS A 379 -8.37 2.08 -7.28
C LYS A 379 -8.59 2.56 -5.86
N GLN A 380 -7.82 2.06 -4.91
CA GLN A 380 -7.91 2.46 -3.52
C GLN A 380 -7.21 3.79 -3.22
N THR A 381 -6.26 4.22 -4.04
CA THR A 381 -5.35 5.31 -3.66
C THR A 381 -5.10 6.34 -4.76
N TYR A 382 -5.47 6.05 -6.00
CA TYR A 382 -5.37 6.94 -7.16
C TYR A 382 -6.75 7.40 -7.67
N PRO A 383 -6.81 8.56 -8.35
CA PRO A 383 -8.01 8.95 -9.08
C PRO A 383 -8.45 7.88 -10.08
N LEU A 384 -9.76 7.60 -10.16
CA LEU A 384 -10.30 6.53 -11.02
C LEU A 384 -9.97 6.67 -12.51
N TRP A 385 -9.72 7.90 -12.98
CA TRP A 385 -9.36 8.16 -14.38
C TRP A 385 -7.94 7.69 -14.74
N MET A 386 -7.03 7.57 -13.75
CA MET A 386 -5.64 7.19 -14.01
C MET A 386 -5.55 5.75 -14.51
N GLN A 387 -5.00 5.61 -15.71
CA GLN A 387 -4.67 4.34 -16.34
C GLN A 387 -3.30 3.85 -15.88
N PRO A 388 -2.92 2.57 -16.09
CA PRO A 388 -1.61 2.06 -15.68
C PRO A 388 -0.42 2.90 -16.16
N VAL A 389 -0.53 3.54 -17.32
CA VAL A 389 0.50 4.44 -17.84
C VAL A 389 0.59 5.76 -17.06
N ASP A 390 -0.53 6.28 -16.57
CA ASP A 390 -0.56 7.46 -15.71
C ASP A 390 0.03 7.11 -14.32
N ILE A 391 -0.21 5.88 -13.83
CA ILE A 391 0.40 5.36 -12.59
C ILE A 391 1.91 5.22 -12.73
N TYR A 392 2.38 4.69 -13.86
CA TYR A 392 3.80 4.68 -14.20
C TYR A 392 4.40 6.09 -14.14
N GLU A 393 3.75 7.11 -14.72
CA GLU A 393 4.27 8.50 -14.69
C GLU A 393 4.19 9.17 -13.31
N SER A 394 3.54 8.56 -12.31
CA SER A 394 3.45 9.14 -10.97
C SER A 394 4.77 9.06 -10.20
N LEU A 395 4.99 10.03 -9.30
CA LEU A 395 6.23 10.15 -8.51
C LEU A 395 5.88 10.08 -7.03
N ASN A 396 5.94 8.88 -6.46
CA ASN A 396 5.43 8.56 -5.13
C ASN A 396 6.45 8.74 -3.99
N LEU A 397 5.98 9.23 -2.83
CA LEU A 397 6.80 9.49 -1.65
C LEU A 397 7.51 8.23 -1.13
N GLY A 398 6.75 7.19 -0.75
CA GLY A 398 7.30 5.95 -0.22
C GLY A 398 8.26 5.27 -1.20
N THR A 399 7.88 5.19 -2.48
CA THR A 399 8.72 4.59 -3.54
C THR A 399 10.04 5.36 -3.71
N ASN A 400 10.01 6.70 -3.70
CA ASN A 400 11.22 7.50 -3.80
C ASN A 400 12.08 7.47 -2.53
N ALA A 401 11.48 7.35 -1.34
CA ALA A 401 12.21 7.14 -0.10
C ALA A 401 12.98 5.80 -0.12
N VAL A 402 12.35 4.74 -0.66
CA VAL A 402 13.01 3.44 -0.90
C VAL A 402 14.15 3.57 -1.90
N HIS A 403 13.96 4.23 -3.06
CA HIS A 403 15.04 4.42 -4.03
C HIS A 403 16.21 5.23 -3.47
N TYR A 404 15.92 6.30 -2.71
CA TYR A 404 16.95 7.06 -2.00
C TYR A 404 17.78 6.16 -1.09
N GLN A 405 17.12 5.38 -0.23
CA GLN A 405 17.79 4.53 0.73
C GLN A 405 18.54 3.39 0.05
N MET A 406 17.99 2.81 -1.02
CA MET A 406 18.68 1.81 -1.85
C MET A 406 20.00 2.34 -2.41
N TYR A 407 20.04 3.58 -2.93
CA TYR A 407 21.31 4.16 -3.41
C TYR A 407 22.30 4.44 -2.29
N ARG A 408 21.83 4.85 -1.09
CA ARG A 408 22.69 4.95 0.11
C ARG A 408 23.24 3.59 0.55
N ILE A 409 22.48 2.52 0.37
CA ILE A 409 22.91 1.14 0.64
C ILE A 409 23.95 0.70 -0.40
N LEU A 410 23.71 0.92 -1.70
CA LEU A 410 24.67 0.60 -2.75
C LEU A 410 26.00 1.33 -2.56
N GLU A 411 25.97 2.59 -2.15
CA GLU A 411 27.18 3.34 -1.80
C GLU A 411 27.97 2.64 -0.69
N GLN A 412 27.31 2.23 0.39
CA GLN A 412 27.95 1.56 1.53
C GLN A 412 28.45 0.16 1.17
N MET A 413 27.66 -0.61 0.41
CA MET A 413 28.07 -1.92 -0.09
C MET A 413 29.29 -1.81 -1.01
N ALA A 414 29.27 -0.87 -1.96
CA ALA A 414 30.37 -0.62 -2.88
C ALA A 414 31.66 -0.23 -2.14
N GLN A 415 31.57 0.69 -1.16
CA GLN A 415 32.72 1.07 -0.34
C GLN A 415 33.33 -0.13 0.39
N ARG A 416 32.49 -1.00 0.98
CA ARG A 416 32.97 -2.22 1.67
C ARG A 416 33.62 -3.22 0.74
N LEU A 417 33.12 -3.33 -0.48
CA LEU A 417 33.63 -4.24 -1.50
C LEU A 417 34.79 -3.64 -2.32
N GLY A 418 35.24 -2.42 -2.02
CA GLY A 418 36.27 -1.71 -2.77
C GLY A 418 35.85 -1.34 -4.20
N GLN A 419 34.56 -1.18 -4.45
CA GLN A 419 33.97 -0.82 -5.75
C GLN A 419 33.69 0.68 -5.86
N PRO A 420 33.60 1.24 -7.09
CA PRO A 420 33.19 2.63 -7.28
C PRO A 420 31.82 2.93 -6.68
N SER A 421 31.74 3.95 -5.81
CA SER A 421 30.51 4.27 -5.07
C SER A 421 29.95 5.67 -5.31
N GLN A 422 30.75 6.58 -5.90
CA GLN A 422 30.40 8.00 -6.01
C GLN A 422 29.09 8.26 -6.76
N GLN A 423 28.81 7.48 -7.81
CA GLN A 423 27.57 7.61 -8.58
C GLN A 423 26.31 7.37 -7.74
N TYR A 424 26.36 6.43 -6.78
CA TYR A 424 25.22 6.12 -5.92
C TYR A 424 24.97 7.25 -4.91
N SER A 425 26.05 7.81 -4.36
CA SER A 425 25.99 8.98 -3.47
C SER A 425 25.33 10.20 -4.16
N GLN A 426 25.71 10.45 -5.42
CA GLN A 426 25.13 11.52 -6.24
C GLN A 426 23.64 11.30 -6.51
N ARG A 427 23.26 10.08 -6.94
CA ARG A 427 21.85 9.73 -7.19
C ARG A 427 20.99 9.84 -5.93
N ALA A 428 21.48 9.33 -4.80
CA ALA A 428 20.78 9.47 -3.52
C ALA A 428 20.59 10.95 -3.16
N SER A 429 21.62 11.78 -3.29
CA SER A 429 21.54 13.21 -2.99
C SER A 429 20.51 13.93 -3.89
N GLN A 430 20.47 13.60 -5.18
CA GLN A 430 19.50 14.14 -6.13
C GLN A 430 18.07 13.76 -5.75
N ILE A 431 17.82 12.48 -5.43
CA ILE A 431 16.48 12.01 -5.03
C ILE A 431 16.04 12.68 -3.71
N LYS A 432 16.90 12.73 -2.69
CA LYS A 432 16.59 13.39 -1.41
C LYS A 432 16.23 14.86 -1.63
N GLN A 433 16.99 15.56 -2.46
CA GLN A 433 16.69 16.95 -2.80
C GLN A 433 15.34 17.05 -3.52
N ALA A 434 15.10 16.21 -4.53
CA ALA A 434 13.86 16.25 -5.31
C ALA A 434 12.63 15.91 -4.45
N ILE A 435 12.70 14.97 -3.51
CA ILE A 435 11.60 14.69 -2.56
C ILE A 435 11.28 15.96 -1.77
N ASN A 436 12.31 16.61 -1.22
CA ASN A 436 12.17 17.81 -0.41
C ASN A 436 11.66 19.03 -1.21
N ASP A 437 12.04 19.16 -2.48
CA ASP A 437 11.65 20.29 -3.33
C ASP A 437 10.26 20.12 -3.94
N ARG A 438 9.83 18.87 -4.17
CA ARG A 438 8.64 18.57 -5.00
C ARG A 438 7.47 17.95 -4.25
N LEU A 439 7.73 17.21 -3.17
CA LEU A 439 6.71 16.51 -2.41
C LEU A 439 6.38 17.21 -1.08
N TRP A 440 7.20 18.15 -0.62
CA TRP A 440 6.92 18.90 0.59
C TRP A 440 5.70 19.82 0.44
N SER A 441 4.74 19.74 1.37
CA SER A 441 3.58 20.63 1.42
C SER A 441 3.78 21.70 2.49
N GLU A 442 4.02 22.95 2.06
CA GLU A 442 4.17 24.08 2.98
C GLU A 442 2.92 24.38 3.81
N GLU A 443 1.74 24.09 3.28
CA GLU A 443 0.48 24.28 3.99
C GLU A 443 0.28 23.20 5.06
N GLN A 444 0.55 21.94 4.71
CA GLN A 444 0.26 20.80 5.56
C GLN A 444 1.39 20.49 6.56
N LYS A 445 2.61 20.95 6.29
CA LYS A 445 3.83 20.69 7.09
C LYS A 445 4.18 19.21 7.21
N TYR A 446 3.87 18.46 6.15
CA TYR A 446 4.28 17.09 5.89
C TYR A 446 4.41 16.89 4.36
N TYR A 447 4.80 15.72 3.88
CA TYR A 447 4.94 15.42 2.45
C TYR A 447 3.63 14.92 1.82
N GLY A 448 3.28 15.41 0.62
CA GLY A 448 2.18 14.85 -0.15
C GLY A 448 2.52 13.47 -0.73
N GLN A 449 1.51 12.60 -0.84
CA GLN A 449 1.68 11.19 -1.19
C GLN A 449 2.35 10.96 -2.57
N TYR A 450 2.09 11.81 -3.57
CA TYR A 450 2.73 11.73 -4.89
C TYR A 450 2.44 12.95 -5.79
N LEU A 451 3.27 13.12 -6.83
CA LEU A 451 2.93 13.92 -8.02
C LEU A 451 2.20 13.06 -9.06
N TYR A 452 1.15 13.60 -9.68
CA TYR A 452 0.37 12.93 -10.73
C TYR A 452 -0.18 13.91 -11.78
N GLY A 453 -0.50 13.41 -12.96
CA GLY A 453 -0.94 14.19 -14.11
C GLY A 453 -0.47 13.55 -15.42
N ARG A 454 -0.44 14.32 -16.50
CA ARG A 454 0.14 13.90 -17.80
C ARG A 454 1.27 14.84 -18.19
N GLN A 455 1.03 15.88 -18.99
CA GLN A 455 2.11 16.81 -19.37
C GLN A 455 2.55 17.67 -18.18
N ASN A 456 1.61 18.04 -17.32
CA ASN A 456 1.86 18.82 -16.12
C ASN A 456 1.46 18.01 -14.87
N LEU A 457 2.43 17.75 -13.99
CA LEU A 457 2.20 17.05 -12.73
C LEU A 457 1.79 18.02 -11.62
N SER A 458 0.89 17.56 -10.75
CA SER A 458 0.43 18.26 -9.55
C SER A 458 0.59 17.40 -8.31
N LEU A 459 0.87 18.04 -7.17
CA LEU A 459 0.96 17.35 -5.88
C LEU A 459 -0.43 16.94 -5.38
N SER A 460 -0.57 15.66 -5.01
CA SER A 460 -1.65 15.21 -4.13
C SER A 460 -1.23 15.47 -2.68
N PRO A 461 -1.88 16.42 -1.95
CA PRO A 461 -1.45 16.81 -0.61
C PRO A 461 -1.90 15.84 0.51
N LYS A 462 -2.48 14.69 0.14
CA LYS A 462 -2.84 13.65 1.10
C LYS A 462 -1.55 13.12 1.76
N ALA A 463 -1.61 12.85 3.06
CA ALA A 463 -0.55 12.15 3.78
C ALA A 463 -0.54 10.67 3.40
N GLU A 464 0.64 10.06 3.40
CA GLU A 464 0.85 8.61 3.20
C GLU A 464 1.73 8.08 4.33
N GLY A 465 1.17 7.21 5.18
CA GLY A 465 1.73 6.94 6.51
C GLY A 465 3.10 6.25 6.51
N LEU A 466 3.37 5.35 5.56
CA LEU A 466 4.64 4.65 5.46
C LEU A 466 5.72 5.60 4.91
N GLY A 467 5.44 6.32 3.82
CA GLY A 467 6.36 7.29 3.23
C GLY A 467 6.77 8.36 4.22
N GLU A 468 5.83 8.91 5.00
CA GLU A 468 6.16 9.83 6.10
C GLU A 468 7.14 9.20 7.10
N ALA A 469 6.88 7.97 7.56
CA ALA A 469 7.78 7.25 8.46
C ALA A 469 9.17 7.03 7.84
N LEU A 470 9.23 6.62 6.57
CA LEU A 470 10.49 6.38 5.85
C LEU A 470 11.29 7.68 5.66
N THR A 471 10.64 8.83 5.47
CA THR A 471 11.36 10.11 5.38
C THR A 471 12.12 10.44 6.66
N LEU A 472 11.57 10.07 7.82
CA LEU A 472 12.19 10.28 9.12
C LEU A 472 13.31 9.26 9.36
N LEU A 473 13.03 7.97 9.12
CA LEU A 473 13.96 6.87 9.38
C LEU A 473 15.21 6.93 8.51
N TYR A 474 15.10 7.41 7.28
CA TYR A 474 16.22 7.51 6.34
C TYR A 474 16.85 8.90 6.29
N GLY A 475 16.40 9.83 7.16
CA GLY A 475 16.95 11.19 7.23
C GLY A 475 16.74 11.99 5.94
N ILE A 476 15.59 11.81 5.28
CA ILE A 476 15.13 12.70 4.20
C ILE A 476 14.57 13.98 4.82
N ALA A 477 13.81 13.84 5.91
CA ALA A 477 13.35 14.93 6.76
C ALA A 477 14.30 15.10 7.96
N GLU A 478 14.92 16.28 8.09
CA GLU A 478 15.90 16.60 9.13
C GLU A 478 15.58 17.94 9.79
N GLY A 479 16.16 18.19 10.98
CA GLY A 479 15.97 19.44 11.72
C GLY A 479 14.49 19.79 11.95
N ASP A 480 14.12 21.05 11.72
CA ASP A 480 12.75 21.55 11.88
C ASP A 480 11.73 20.76 11.06
N ARG A 481 12.12 20.26 9.87
CA ARG A 481 11.22 19.50 8.99
C ARG A 481 10.84 18.16 9.60
N ARG A 482 11.77 17.48 10.26
CA ARG A 482 11.50 16.23 11.00
C ARG A 482 10.43 16.44 12.07
N ASP A 483 10.59 17.50 12.85
CA ASP A 483 9.67 17.82 13.94
C ASP A 483 8.31 18.28 13.41
N GLN A 484 8.29 18.98 12.27
CA GLN A 484 7.05 19.34 11.56
C GLN A 484 6.27 18.10 11.11
N VAL A 485 6.91 17.13 10.45
CA VAL A 485 6.28 15.86 10.03
C VAL A 485 5.68 15.14 11.24
N LEU A 486 6.49 14.91 12.28
CA LEU A 486 6.03 14.21 13.49
C LEU A 486 4.81 14.88 14.13
N ASN A 487 4.77 16.21 14.13
CA ASN A 487 3.69 16.97 14.76
C ASN A 487 2.48 17.22 13.84
N ASN A 488 2.59 17.02 12.53
CA ASN A 488 1.54 17.38 11.57
C ASN A 488 0.95 16.22 10.78
N THR A 489 1.65 15.09 10.67
CA THR A 489 1.10 13.89 10.04
C THR A 489 -0.16 13.42 10.80
N PRO A 490 -1.31 13.29 10.12
CA PRO A 490 -2.57 12.95 10.77
C PRO A 490 -2.56 11.54 11.38
N GLN A 491 -3.07 11.42 12.61
CA GLN A 491 -3.36 10.14 13.27
C GLN A 491 -4.82 10.08 13.70
N THR A 492 -5.35 8.88 13.88
CA THR A 492 -6.73 8.66 14.31
C THR A 492 -6.78 7.86 15.60
N ASN A 493 -7.97 7.72 16.20
CA ASN A 493 -8.14 6.98 17.45
C ASN A 493 -7.64 5.53 17.42
N PHE A 494 -7.52 4.94 16.23
CA PHE A 494 -7.04 3.57 16.03
C PHE A 494 -5.66 3.49 15.39
N GLY A 495 -4.95 4.62 15.24
CA GLY A 495 -3.60 4.67 14.69
C GLY A 495 -3.42 5.57 13.47
N ILE A 496 -2.24 5.48 12.87
CA ILE A 496 -1.89 6.15 11.62
C ILE A 496 -2.60 5.46 10.45
N PRO A 497 -3.41 6.20 9.67
CA PRO A 497 -4.03 5.64 8.48
C PRO A 497 -3.00 5.48 7.36
N SER A 498 -3.25 4.55 6.43
CA SER A 498 -2.41 4.37 5.23
C SER A 498 -2.38 5.64 4.37
N ILE A 499 -3.53 6.30 4.20
CA ILE A 499 -3.64 7.62 3.57
C ILE A 499 -4.65 8.51 4.32
N PHE A 500 -4.47 9.84 4.27
CA PHE A 500 -5.44 10.80 4.82
C PHE A 500 -5.44 12.15 4.07
N PRO A 501 -6.60 12.81 3.85
CA PRO A 501 -7.96 12.33 4.11
C PRO A 501 -8.40 11.20 3.17
N TYR A 502 -9.44 10.47 3.56
CA TYR A 502 -9.96 9.32 2.81
C TYR A 502 -10.67 9.75 1.52
N ILE A 503 -10.77 8.81 0.59
CA ILE A 503 -11.46 8.98 -0.69
C ILE A 503 -12.89 8.46 -0.52
N PRO A 504 -13.93 9.21 -0.93
CA PRO A 504 -15.31 8.77 -0.81
C PRO A 504 -15.62 7.60 -1.75
N GLU A 505 -16.69 6.86 -1.47
CA GLU A 505 -17.24 5.78 -2.32
C GLU A 505 -16.31 4.56 -2.53
N ILE A 506 -15.13 4.55 -1.92
CA ILE A 506 -14.18 3.43 -1.97
C ILE A 506 -14.21 2.69 -0.62
N PRO A 507 -14.48 1.37 -0.63
CA PRO A 507 -14.54 0.57 0.59
C PRO A 507 -13.14 0.39 1.20
N PRO A 508 -13.04 0.13 2.51
CA PRO A 508 -11.75 0.04 3.19
C PRO A 508 -10.86 -1.09 2.67
N TYR A 509 -9.61 -0.76 2.32
CA TYR A 509 -8.50 -1.73 2.22
C TYR A 509 -7.17 -1.01 2.33
N HIS A 510 -6.82 -0.18 1.35
CA HIS A 510 -5.75 0.82 1.45
C HIS A 510 -6.35 2.18 1.83
N ASN A 511 -7.48 2.55 1.21
CA ASN A 511 -8.29 3.69 1.64
C ASN A 511 -8.97 3.40 2.99
N ASN A 512 -9.21 4.43 3.80
CA ASN A 512 -9.90 4.32 5.10
C ASN A 512 -9.40 3.13 5.95
N SER A 513 -8.09 2.90 5.95
CA SER A 513 -7.47 1.74 6.59
C SER A 513 -6.30 2.12 7.47
N MET A 514 -6.05 1.29 8.49
CA MET A 514 -4.80 1.28 9.26
C MET A 514 -4.15 -0.09 9.07
N TRP A 515 -2.87 -0.08 8.69
CA TRP A 515 -2.09 -1.31 8.51
C TRP A 515 -1.08 -1.41 9.65
N PRO A 516 -1.08 -2.49 10.46
CA PRO A 516 -0.20 -2.60 11.62
C PRO A 516 1.29 -2.43 11.29
N PHE A 517 1.76 -2.92 10.14
CA PHE A 517 3.17 -2.72 9.79
C PHE A 517 3.51 -1.24 9.55
N VAL A 518 2.61 -0.45 8.94
CA VAL A 518 2.77 1.00 8.76
C VAL A 518 2.83 1.69 10.13
N GLN A 519 1.94 1.30 11.04
CA GLN A 519 1.98 1.78 12.43
C GLN A 519 3.31 1.45 13.10
N ALA A 520 3.89 0.27 12.86
CA ALA A 520 5.17 -0.11 13.43
C ALA A 520 6.32 0.78 12.93
N TYR A 521 6.38 1.06 11.62
CA TYR A 521 7.36 2.01 11.06
C TYR A 521 7.19 3.42 11.62
N TRP A 522 5.94 3.90 11.74
CA TRP A 522 5.66 5.21 12.34
C TRP A 522 6.06 5.26 13.83
N THR A 523 5.78 4.20 14.60
CA THR A 523 6.21 4.09 16.00
C THR A 523 7.73 4.14 16.10
N TRP A 524 8.44 3.42 15.24
CA TRP A 524 9.89 3.40 15.21
C TRP A 524 10.46 4.80 14.87
N ALA A 525 9.89 5.48 13.88
CA ALA A 525 10.27 6.85 13.54
C ALA A 525 10.10 7.83 14.71
N ALA A 526 8.97 7.73 15.43
CA ALA A 526 8.72 8.52 16.64
C ALA A 526 9.69 8.19 17.78
N ALA A 527 10.08 6.92 17.92
CA ALA A 527 11.07 6.48 18.90
C ALA A 527 12.48 7.01 18.58
N GLU A 528 12.95 6.94 17.33
CA GLU A 528 14.24 7.51 16.92
C GLU A 528 14.33 9.03 17.19
N ALA A 529 13.19 9.73 17.18
CA ALA A 529 13.09 11.14 17.51
C ALA A 529 12.79 11.42 19.00
N GLY A 530 12.68 10.40 19.86
CA GLY A 530 12.47 10.55 21.30
C GLY A 530 11.06 11.01 21.71
N HIS A 531 10.03 10.81 20.88
CA HIS A 531 8.64 11.22 21.16
C HIS A 531 7.85 10.16 21.94
N THR A 532 8.07 10.11 23.26
CA THR A 532 7.46 9.10 24.16
C THR A 532 5.93 9.08 24.13
N ALA A 533 5.26 10.23 24.03
CA ALA A 533 3.79 10.28 23.97
C ALA A 533 3.24 9.64 22.69
N LYS A 534 3.88 9.94 21.55
CA LYS A 534 3.51 9.36 20.24
C LYS A 534 3.81 7.87 20.20
N VAL A 535 4.95 7.45 20.75
CA VAL A 535 5.29 6.03 20.91
C VAL A 535 4.23 5.30 21.74
N SER A 536 3.82 5.87 22.88
CA SER A 536 2.80 5.27 23.76
C SER A 536 1.47 5.05 23.04
N GLU A 537 0.97 6.05 22.30
CA GLU A 537 -0.28 5.96 21.53
C GLU A 537 -0.16 4.92 20.41
N SER A 538 0.87 5.07 19.58
CA SER A 538 1.13 4.29 18.38
C SER A 538 1.31 2.79 18.68
N MET A 539 2.10 2.48 19.71
CA MET A 539 2.30 1.11 20.19
C MET A 539 1.03 0.53 20.81
N SER A 540 0.23 1.36 21.49
CA SER A 540 -1.04 0.91 22.07
C SER A 540 -2.07 0.57 21.00
N ALA A 541 -2.09 1.28 19.87
CA ALA A 541 -2.95 0.91 18.73
C ALA A 541 -2.63 -0.51 18.19
N LEU A 542 -1.34 -0.85 18.08
CA LEU A 542 -0.87 -2.19 17.69
C LEU A 542 -1.27 -3.27 18.68
N TYR A 543 -0.93 -3.09 19.96
CA TYR A 543 -1.22 -4.08 20.99
C TYR A 543 -2.71 -4.29 21.21
N ARG A 544 -3.52 -3.23 21.10
CA ARG A 544 -4.98 -3.33 21.15
C ARG A 544 -5.50 -4.26 20.07
N ALA A 545 -5.06 -4.11 18.83
CA ALA A 545 -5.53 -4.95 17.72
C ALA A 545 -5.14 -6.42 17.91
N ALA A 546 -3.85 -6.70 18.17
CA ALA A 546 -3.37 -8.07 18.33
C ALA A 546 -4.00 -8.78 19.54
N ALA A 547 -4.20 -8.08 20.66
CA ALA A 547 -4.84 -8.64 21.86
C ALA A 547 -6.32 -8.93 21.64
N LEU A 548 -7.08 -8.02 21.02
CA LEU A 548 -8.51 -8.23 20.80
C LEU A 548 -8.77 -9.33 19.76
N PHE A 549 -7.93 -9.45 18.73
CA PHE A 549 -8.15 -10.39 17.63
C PHE A 549 -7.43 -11.72 17.78
N LEU A 550 -6.53 -11.83 18.77
CA LEU A 550 -5.68 -13.00 19.03
C LEU A 550 -4.83 -13.44 17.84
N THR A 551 -4.47 -12.49 16.99
CA THR A 551 -3.60 -12.68 15.81
C THR A 551 -3.13 -11.32 15.30
N ASN A 552 -1.98 -11.28 14.62
CA ASN A 552 -1.56 -10.09 13.88
C ASN A 552 -2.28 -10.02 12.51
N LYS A 553 -3.35 -9.22 12.43
CA LYS A 553 -4.13 -8.98 11.20
C LYS A 553 -3.36 -8.16 10.17
N GLU A 554 -3.73 -8.27 8.89
CA GLU A 554 -3.12 -7.52 7.78
C GLU A 554 -3.44 -6.02 7.83
N ASN A 555 -4.71 -5.68 8.02
CA ASN A 555 -5.21 -4.31 8.00
C ASN A 555 -6.49 -4.19 8.84
N LEU A 556 -6.91 -2.97 9.17
CA LEU A 556 -8.11 -2.65 9.93
C LEU A 556 -8.85 -1.48 9.28
N VAL A 557 -10.16 -1.39 9.47
CA VAL A 557 -10.94 -0.21 9.09
C VAL A 557 -10.53 0.96 10.01
N ALA A 558 -10.01 2.05 9.44
CA ALA A 558 -9.46 3.15 10.24
C ALA A 558 -10.52 3.85 11.10
N THR A 559 -11.79 3.87 10.66
CA THR A 559 -12.90 4.52 11.39
C THR A 559 -13.43 3.74 12.59
N THR A 560 -13.25 2.41 12.61
CA THR A 560 -13.84 1.55 13.66
C THR A 560 -12.80 0.74 14.42
N GLY A 561 -11.58 0.63 13.87
CA GLY A 561 -10.54 -0.26 14.36
C GLY A 561 -10.89 -1.74 14.21
N ASP A 562 -11.93 -2.09 13.46
CA ASP A 562 -12.35 -3.49 13.27
C ASP A 562 -11.60 -4.12 12.09
N TYR A 563 -11.32 -5.42 12.19
CA TYR A 563 -10.74 -6.18 11.07
C TYR A 563 -11.80 -6.57 10.04
N LYS A 564 -13.07 -6.67 10.45
CA LYS A 564 -14.20 -6.94 9.55
C LYS A 564 -14.71 -5.62 8.97
N GLY A 565 -14.88 -5.58 7.65
CA GLY A 565 -15.24 -4.38 6.89
C GLY A 565 -14.16 -3.91 5.91
N THR A 566 -12.98 -4.55 5.91
CA THR A 566 -11.97 -4.40 4.87
C THR A 566 -12.23 -5.39 3.72
N GLU A 567 -11.94 -5.02 2.48
CA GLU A 567 -12.18 -5.86 1.29
C GLU A 567 -11.46 -7.22 1.35
N THR A 568 -10.24 -7.23 1.87
CA THR A 568 -9.50 -8.46 2.17
C THR A 568 -8.61 -8.29 3.40
N ASN A 569 -8.35 -9.40 4.07
CA ASN A 569 -7.59 -9.43 5.32
C ASN A 569 -7.08 -10.85 5.59
N SER A 570 -5.90 -10.97 6.19
CA SER A 570 -5.29 -12.23 6.60
C SER A 570 -4.85 -12.20 8.06
N ASP A 571 -5.06 -13.33 8.72
CA ASP A 571 -4.42 -13.64 10.02
C ASP A 571 -2.95 -13.89 9.81
N ARG A 572 -2.17 -13.79 10.91
CA ARG A 572 -0.72 -13.98 10.95
C ARG A 572 -0.03 -13.30 9.76
N GLN A 573 -0.42 -12.08 9.41
CA GLN A 573 0.25 -11.38 8.32
C GLN A 573 1.69 -11.06 8.74
N LEU A 574 2.65 -11.59 8.00
CA LEU A 574 4.09 -11.50 8.22
C LEU A 574 4.57 -10.09 8.59
N TRP A 575 4.15 -9.03 7.88
CA TRP A 575 4.59 -7.66 8.21
C TRP A 575 3.99 -7.13 9.51
N SER A 576 2.81 -7.59 9.89
CA SER A 576 2.15 -7.23 11.13
C SER A 576 2.76 -8.00 12.31
N VAL A 577 3.08 -9.28 12.09
CA VAL A 577 3.87 -10.11 13.00
C VAL A 577 5.22 -9.44 13.29
N ALA A 578 5.95 -9.06 12.24
CA ALA A 578 7.21 -8.36 12.37
C ALA A 578 7.04 -6.97 13.02
N GLY A 579 5.94 -6.27 12.72
CA GLY A 579 5.60 -4.99 13.33
C GLY A 579 5.39 -5.06 14.84
N ASN A 580 4.75 -6.10 15.34
CA ASN A 580 4.60 -6.34 16.78
C ASN A 580 5.95 -6.62 17.45
N LEU A 581 6.76 -7.51 16.85
CA LEU A 581 8.12 -7.82 17.32
C LEU A 581 9.03 -6.57 17.33
N ALA A 582 8.86 -5.66 16.37
CA ALA A 582 9.62 -4.42 16.31
C ALA A 582 9.37 -3.49 17.51
N MET A 583 8.24 -3.61 18.22
CA MET A 583 8.04 -2.85 19.47
C MET A 583 9.06 -3.24 20.53
N VAL A 584 9.48 -4.51 20.55
CA VAL A 584 10.57 -4.96 21.43
C VAL A 584 11.92 -4.51 20.86
N TYR A 585 12.22 -4.88 19.61
CA TYR A 585 13.57 -4.70 19.06
C TYR A 585 13.89 -3.23 18.71
N ARG A 586 13.03 -2.56 17.94
CA ARG A 586 13.27 -1.21 17.41
C ARG A 586 12.86 -0.10 18.38
N VAL A 587 11.90 -0.35 19.28
CA VAL A 587 11.38 0.68 20.19
C VAL A 587 11.93 0.51 21.60
N PHE A 588 11.55 -0.55 22.32
CA PHE A 588 11.99 -0.71 23.72
C PHE A 588 13.50 -0.82 23.85
N PHE A 589 14.15 -1.70 23.08
CA PHE A 589 15.61 -1.82 23.10
C PHE A 589 16.31 -0.85 22.13
N GLY A 590 15.58 -0.25 21.19
CA GLY A 590 16.15 0.74 20.28
C GLY A 590 17.30 0.21 19.42
N MET A 591 17.19 -1.03 18.95
CA MET A 591 18.24 -1.71 18.22
C MET A 591 18.44 -1.10 16.84
N LYS A 592 19.63 -0.55 16.62
CA LYS A 592 20.11 -0.07 15.33
C LYS A 592 21.35 -0.85 14.93
N PHE A 593 21.20 -1.69 13.92
CA PHE A 593 22.32 -2.41 13.36
C PHE A 593 23.12 -1.46 12.47
N GLU A 594 24.40 -1.37 12.74
CA GLU A 594 25.34 -0.60 11.94
C GLU A 594 26.41 -1.55 11.40
N GLN A 595 27.17 -1.01 10.46
CA GLN A 595 28.17 -1.71 9.71
C GLN A 595 29.18 -2.51 10.57
N ASP A 596 29.62 -1.93 11.70
CA ASP A 596 30.65 -2.51 12.56
C ASP A 596 30.22 -2.65 14.03
N LYS A 597 28.95 -2.38 14.33
CA LYS A 597 28.39 -2.49 15.69
C LYS A 597 26.86 -2.58 15.69
N LEU A 598 26.29 -3.04 16.79
CA LEU A 598 24.89 -2.86 17.15
C LEU A 598 24.79 -1.76 18.20
N VAL A 599 23.99 -0.72 17.93
CA VAL A 599 23.76 0.42 18.83
C VAL A 599 22.38 0.28 19.46
N PHE A 600 22.26 0.64 20.74
CA PHE A 600 21.00 0.66 21.48
C PHE A 600 20.58 2.10 21.81
N LYS A 601 19.37 2.48 21.41
CA LYS A 601 18.72 3.76 21.71
C LYS A 601 17.31 3.54 22.28
N PRO A 602 17.20 2.93 23.47
CA PRO A 602 15.92 2.50 24.02
C PRO A 602 14.97 3.68 24.25
N VAL A 603 13.69 3.50 23.88
CA VAL A 603 12.60 4.42 24.22
C VAL A 603 11.52 3.68 24.96
N VAL A 604 11.32 4.05 26.23
CA VAL A 604 10.30 3.44 27.09
C VAL A 604 9.44 4.56 27.67
N PRO A 605 8.18 4.72 27.24
CA PRO A 605 7.27 5.68 27.87
C PRO A 605 7.08 5.36 29.35
N ALA A 606 6.84 6.39 30.18
CA ALA A 606 6.75 6.24 31.63
C ALA A 606 5.68 5.24 32.09
N SER A 607 4.55 5.13 31.39
CA SER A 607 3.50 4.16 31.69
C SER A 607 3.91 2.71 31.39
N PHE A 608 4.91 2.51 30.54
CA PHE A 608 5.51 1.21 30.22
C PHE A 608 6.81 0.97 31.01
N ALA A 609 7.06 1.74 32.08
CA ALA A 609 8.24 1.58 32.92
C ALA A 609 8.30 0.19 33.56
N GLY A 610 9.51 -0.25 33.88
CA GLY A 610 9.75 -1.52 34.56
C GLY A 610 10.95 -2.24 33.99
N LYS A 611 11.21 -3.44 34.51
CA LYS A 611 12.29 -4.29 34.03
C LYS A 611 11.83 -5.03 32.78
N LYS A 612 12.67 -5.04 31.75
CA LYS A 612 12.50 -5.82 30.51
C LYS A 612 13.76 -6.63 30.30
N ASN A 613 13.61 -7.93 30.03
CA ASN A 613 14.73 -8.80 29.72
C ASN A 613 14.51 -9.42 28.34
N LEU A 614 15.55 -9.42 27.53
CA LEU A 614 15.61 -10.13 26.25
C LEU A 614 16.83 -11.04 26.27
N THR A 615 16.61 -12.34 26.26
CA THR A 615 17.68 -13.34 26.37
C THR A 615 17.85 -14.10 25.08
N LYS A 616 19.05 -14.66 24.88
CA LYS A 616 19.42 -15.42 23.66
C LYS A 616 19.26 -14.62 22.37
N PHE A 617 19.43 -13.30 22.41
CA PHE A 617 19.31 -12.48 21.20
C PHE A 617 20.57 -12.65 20.34
N PRO A 618 20.47 -13.18 19.11
CA PRO A 618 21.64 -13.38 18.26
C PRO A 618 22.10 -12.06 17.63
N TYR A 619 23.41 -11.85 17.60
CA TYR A 619 24.03 -10.81 16.79
C TYR A 619 25.39 -11.28 16.29
N ARG A 620 25.50 -11.54 14.99
CA ARG A 620 26.66 -12.17 14.36
C ARG A 620 27.08 -13.45 15.10
N LYS A 621 28.27 -13.45 15.71
CA LYS A 621 28.83 -14.60 16.45
C LYS A 621 28.59 -14.52 17.96
N ALA A 622 27.80 -13.54 18.42
CA ALA A 622 27.46 -13.34 19.82
C ALA A 622 25.99 -13.66 20.11
N PHE A 623 25.73 -14.03 21.37
CA PHE A 623 24.40 -14.11 21.95
C PHE A 623 24.31 -13.12 23.11
N LEU A 624 23.30 -12.26 23.07
CA LEU A 624 23.12 -11.17 24.02
C LEU A 624 21.98 -11.49 24.99
N ASN A 625 22.26 -11.30 26.29
CA ASN A 625 21.27 -11.24 27.35
C ASN A 625 21.16 -9.78 27.80
N ILE A 626 20.08 -9.12 27.38
CA ILE A 626 19.88 -7.69 27.49
C ILE A 626 18.85 -7.40 28.58
N GLU A 627 19.27 -6.65 29.60
CA GLU A 627 18.44 -6.15 30.68
C GLU A 627 18.24 -4.65 30.50
N LEU A 628 16.99 -4.19 30.46
CA LEU A 628 16.61 -2.79 30.40
C LEU A 628 15.74 -2.44 31.60
N GLU A 629 16.16 -1.43 32.37
CA GLU A 629 15.47 -0.97 33.58
C GLU A 629 15.10 0.52 33.47
N GLY A 630 13.85 0.85 33.84
CA GLY A 630 13.39 2.23 33.97
C GLY A 630 12.50 2.70 32.81
N HIS A 631 12.50 4.01 32.57
CA HIS A 631 11.78 4.68 31.49
C HIS A 631 12.56 5.89 30.98
N GLY A 632 12.18 6.40 29.80
CA GLY A 632 12.78 7.55 29.14
C GLY A 632 13.44 7.22 27.82
N THR A 633 14.29 8.13 27.37
CA THR A 633 15.01 8.09 26.08
C THR A 633 16.52 8.12 26.25
N GLN A 634 17.01 8.43 27.45
CA GLN A 634 18.44 8.54 27.75
C GLN A 634 18.91 7.43 28.69
N LEU A 635 20.14 6.98 28.49
CA LEU A 635 20.80 5.99 29.34
C LEU A 635 21.60 6.67 30.45
N LYS A 636 21.41 6.21 31.69
CA LYS A 636 22.15 6.64 32.88
C LYS A 636 23.33 5.72 33.19
N GLU A 637 23.10 4.41 33.10
CA GLU A 637 24.11 3.40 33.40
C GLU A 637 24.08 2.27 32.38
N ILE A 638 25.26 1.81 32.00
CA ILE A 638 25.43 0.78 30.98
C ILE A 638 26.53 -0.15 31.48
N TYR A 639 26.25 -1.46 31.46
CA TYR A 639 27.21 -2.49 31.86
C TYR A 639 27.27 -3.55 30.77
N LEU A 640 28.49 -3.88 30.34
CA LEU A 640 28.78 -5.03 29.48
C LEU A 640 29.58 -6.04 30.30
N ASP A 641 29.05 -7.25 30.45
CA ASP A 641 29.64 -8.32 31.26
C ASP A 641 29.98 -7.87 32.69
N GLY A 642 29.07 -7.09 33.29
CA GLY A 642 29.21 -6.54 34.64
C GLY A 642 30.17 -5.34 34.75
N LYS A 643 30.87 -4.96 33.68
CA LYS A 643 31.77 -3.80 33.65
C LYS A 643 31.04 -2.58 33.12
N ARG A 644 31.16 -1.45 33.83
CA ARG A 644 30.57 -0.19 33.40
C ARG A 644 31.22 0.29 32.10
N VAL A 645 30.40 0.67 31.12
CA VAL A 645 30.83 1.22 29.83
C VAL A 645 30.14 2.56 29.57
N ASN A 646 30.68 3.34 28.63
CA ASN A 646 30.20 4.70 28.34
C ASN A 646 29.15 4.75 27.21
N SER A 647 29.02 3.68 26.43
CA SER A 647 28.08 3.59 25.31
C SER A 647 27.41 2.22 25.28
N ALA A 648 26.15 2.18 24.86
CA ALA A 648 25.39 0.93 24.69
C ALA A 648 25.60 0.45 23.26
N GLU A 649 26.79 -0.07 23.01
CA GLU A 649 27.23 -0.54 21.71
C GLU A 649 27.86 -1.92 21.85
N ILE A 650 27.51 -2.81 20.92
CA ILE A 650 28.07 -4.15 20.82
C ILE A 650 28.93 -4.21 19.56
N PRO A 651 30.27 -4.32 19.70
CA PRO A 651 31.16 -4.44 18.56
C PRO A 651 30.85 -5.69 17.75
N ALA A 652 30.95 -5.58 16.43
CA ALA A 652 30.50 -6.64 15.55
C ALA A 652 31.49 -7.82 15.41
N ASN A 653 32.66 -7.73 16.03
CA ASN A 653 33.61 -8.81 16.20
C ASN A 653 33.44 -9.56 17.54
N LEU A 654 32.48 -9.18 18.37
CA LEU A 654 32.19 -9.85 19.64
C LEU A 654 31.68 -11.27 19.37
N THR A 655 32.06 -12.23 20.23
CA THR A 655 31.74 -13.65 20.05
C THR A 655 31.38 -14.32 21.38
N GLY A 656 30.45 -15.26 21.37
CA GLY A 656 30.03 -15.98 22.57
C GLY A 656 28.89 -15.28 23.31
N GLU A 657 28.64 -15.67 24.56
CA GLU A 657 27.55 -15.13 25.36
C GLU A 657 27.97 -13.88 26.13
N HIS A 658 27.16 -12.82 26.06
CA HIS A 658 27.41 -11.55 26.73
C HIS A 658 26.16 -11.03 27.43
N SER A 659 26.37 -10.31 28.53
CA SER A 659 25.30 -9.62 29.27
C SER A 659 25.42 -8.11 29.08
N LEU A 660 24.35 -7.49 28.60
CA LEU A 660 24.21 -6.04 28.50
C LEU A 660 23.13 -5.58 29.48
N LYS A 661 23.48 -4.74 30.45
CA LYS A 661 22.52 -4.07 31.32
C LYS A 661 22.47 -2.59 30.99
N MET A 662 21.27 -2.07 30.80
CA MET A 662 20.96 -0.67 30.50
C MET A 662 19.98 -0.14 31.53
N VAL A 663 20.32 0.98 32.15
CA VAL A 663 19.43 1.71 33.09
C VAL A 663 19.11 3.06 32.49
N LEU A 664 17.83 3.33 32.26
CA LEU A 664 17.35 4.59 31.73
C LEU A 664 17.40 5.71 32.79
N ALA A 665 17.53 6.95 32.33
CA ALA A 665 17.67 8.13 33.18
C ALA A 665 16.36 8.58 33.85
N GLY A 666 15.20 8.07 33.42
CA GLY A 666 13.90 8.54 33.92
C GLY A 666 13.49 9.89 33.32
N ASP A 667 14.05 10.27 32.17
CA ASP A 667 13.59 11.45 31.43
C ASP A 667 12.22 11.20 30.79
N THR A 668 11.50 12.26 30.48
CA THR A 668 10.15 12.13 29.88
C THR A 668 10.18 12.02 28.36
N GLY A 669 11.33 12.24 27.70
CA GLY A 669 11.40 12.51 26.27
C GLY A 669 10.49 13.67 25.84
N THR A 670 10.13 13.70 24.55
CA THR A 670 9.15 14.65 24.02
C THR A 670 7.73 14.14 24.24
N THR A 671 6.96 14.87 25.03
CA THR A 671 5.61 14.50 25.47
C THR A 671 4.48 15.14 24.66
N THR A 672 4.80 15.88 23.60
CA THR A 672 3.79 16.43 22.68
C THR A 672 2.96 15.28 22.08
N PRO A 673 1.62 15.28 22.30
CA PRO A 673 0.75 14.20 21.84
C PRO A 673 0.74 14.11 20.30
N ALA A 674 0.24 13.00 19.79
CA ALA A 674 -0.05 12.87 18.37
C ALA A 674 -1.13 13.88 17.94
N LYS A 675 -1.08 14.27 16.66
CA LYS A 675 -2.14 15.06 16.04
C LYS A 675 -3.31 14.14 15.70
N LEU A 676 -4.14 13.87 16.69
CA LEU A 676 -5.39 13.16 16.50
C LEU A 676 -6.36 14.03 15.68
N VAL A 677 -6.84 13.47 14.57
CA VAL A 677 -7.82 14.11 13.70
C VAL A 677 -9.08 13.26 13.63
N GLU A 678 -10.21 13.94 13.45
CA GLU A 678 -11.45 13.26 13.08
C GLU A 678 -11.32 12.63 11.69
N HIS A 679 -12.03 11.53 11.48
CA HIS A 679 -12.14 10.90 10.18
C HIS A 679 -12.76 11.87 9.16
N LYS A 680 -12.08 12.04 8.02
CA LYS A 680 -12.50 12.97 6.97
C LYS A 680 -12.40 12.30 5.61
N PHE A 681 -13.41 12.52 4.79
CA PHE A 681 -13.45 12.17 3.38
C PHE A 681 -13.33 13.45 2.55
N THR A 682 -12.63 13.36 1.42
CA THR A 682 -12.63 14.44 0.42
C THR A 682 -13.93 14.43 -0.39
N PRO A 683 -14.27 15.51 -1.11
CA PRO A 683 -15.27 15.42 -2.18
C PRO A 683 -14.84 14.42 -3.26
N ALA A 684 -15.82 13.94 -4.04
CA ALA A 684 -15.55 13.10 -5.20
C ALA A 684 -14.80 13.88 -6.30
N THR A 685 -14.04 13.15 -7.12
CA THR A 685 -13.27 13.77 -8.22
C THR A 685 -14.23 14.26 -9.31
N PRO A 686 -14.19 15.55 -9.70
CA PRO A 686 -15.04 16.06 -10.77
C PRO A 686 -14.78 15.35 -12.11
N GLN A 687 -15.84 15.16 -12.90
CA GLN A 687 -15.75 14.69 -14.28
C GLN A 687 -16.00 15.84 -15.25
N LEU A 688 -15.10 16.01 -16.23
CA LEU A 688 -15.18 17.09 -17.18
C LEU A 688 -15.90 16.69 -18.45
N THR A 689 -16.64 17.65 -18.99
CA THR A 689 -17.15 17.67 -20.35
C THR A 689 -16.64 18.91 -21.04
N TYR A 690 -16.32 18.80 -22.34
CA TYR A 690 -15.83 19.92 -23.13
C TYR A 690 -16.65 20.06 -24.41
N LYS A 691 -17.29 21.21 -24.58
CA LYS A 691 -18.10 21.52 -25.76
C LYS A 691 -18.07 23.01 -26.06
N ASN A 692 -17.90 23.37 -27.33
CA ASN A 692 -17.96 24.76 -27.82
C ASN A 692 -17.06 25.74 -27.01
N GLY A 693 -15.83 25.36 -26.68
CA GLY A 693 -14.89 26.21 -25.94
C GLY A 693 -15.17 26.33 -24.44
N LYS A 694 -16.12 25.55 -23.91
CA LYS A 694 -16.52 25.57 -22.50
C LYS A 694 -16.27 24.21 -21.85
N VAL A 695 -15.59 24.24 -20.71
CA VAL A 695 -15.46 23.10 -19.80
C VAL A 695 -16.60 23.16 -18.80
N SER A 696 -17.30 22.05 -18.60
CA SER A 696 -18.38 21.92 -17.61
C SER A 696 -18.24 20.62 -16.83
N TRP A 697 -18.71 20.63 -15.59
CA TRP A 697 -18.73 19.46 -14.71
C TRP A 697 -20.06 19.38 -13.95
N THR A 698 -20.38 18.19 -13.46
CA THR A 698 -21.52 18.02 -12.56
C THR A 698 -21.17 18.56 -11.18
N SER A 699 -22.15 19.15 -10.49
CA SER A 699 -21.94 19.58 -9.11
C SER A 699 -21.62 18.37 -8.23
N VAL A 700 -20.52 18.44 -7.48
CA VAL A 700 -20.09 17.40 -6.56
C VAL A 700 -20.78 17.63 -5.21
N PRO A 701 -21.45 16.61 -4.64
CA PRO A 701 -22.05 16.71 -3.31
C PRO A 701 -21.04 17.21 -2.27
N GLN A 702 -21.47 18.11 -1.39
CA GLN A 702 -20.65 18.72 -0.32
C GLN A 702 -19.47 19.60 -0.78
N ALA A 703 -19.32 19.85 -2.10
CA ALA A 703 -18.38 20.84 -2.60
C ALA A 703 -18.89 22.26 -2.35
N ALA A 704 -18.07 23.09 -1.71
CA ALA A 704 -18.32 24.51 -1.52
C ALA A 704 -17.81 25.36 -2.68
N SER A 705 -16.74 24.94 -3.36
CA SER A 705 -16.20 25.61 -4.55
C SER A 705 -15.35 24.65 -5.39
N TYR A 706 -14.86 25.13 -6.52
CA TYR A 706 -14.00 24.42 -7.46
C TYR A 706 -12.77 25.26 -7.80
N LYS A 707 -11.60 24.62 -7.89
CA LYS A 707 -10.40 25.24 -8.46
C LYS A 707 -10.19 24.75 -9.88
N VAL A 708 -10.08 25.68 -10.81
CA VAL A 708 -9.65 25.44 -12.19
C VAL A 708 -8.13 25.49 -12.24
N VAL A 709 -7.52 24.42 -12.71
CA VAL A 709 -6.06 24.30 -12.89
C VAL A 709 -5.75 24.32 -14.38
N HIS A 710 -4.85 25.21 -14.79
CA HIS A 710 -4.35 25.38 -16.15
C HIS A 710 -2.84 25.12 -16.16
N ASN A 711 -2.39 24.12 -16.91
CA ASN A 711 -0.98 23.70 -16.99
C ASN A 711 -0.32 23.53 -15.61
N GLY A 712 -1.01 22.82 -14.70
CA GLY A 712 -0.55 22.55 -13.33
C GLY A 712 -0.64 23.74 -12.36
N LYS A 713 -1.12 24.92 -12.78
CA LYS A 713 -1.27 26.10 -11.91
C LYS A 713 -2.74 26.48 -11.73
N VAL A 714 -3.11 26.92 -10.53
CA VAL A 714 -4.48 27.40 -10.27
C VAL A 714 -4.74 28.66 -11.10
N ALA A 715 -5.75 28.60 -11.96
CA ALA A 715 -6.18 29.69 -12.84
C ALA A 715 -7.38 30.45 -12.27
N ALA A 716 -8.30 29.75 -11.60
CA ALA A 716 -9.49 30.34 -11.00
C ALA A 716 -10.02 29.50 -9.83
N THR A 717 -10.76 30.15 -8.93
CA THR A 717 -11.60 29.51 -7.91
C THR A 717 -13.03 29.99 -8.12
N MET A 718 -14.01 29.09 -8.14
CA MET A 718 -15.40 29.42 -8.47
C MET A 718 -16.42 28.50 -7.84
N GLU A 719 -17.64 28.99 -7.68
CA GLU A 719 -18.79 28.22 -7.18
C GLU A 719 -19.64 27.64 -8.33
N THR A 720 -19.46 28.17 -9.54
CA THR A 720 -20.14 27.68 -10.75
C THR A 720 -19.47 26.43 -11.29
N THR A 721 -20.23 25.61 -12.02
CA THR A 721 -19.76 24.33 -12.56
C THR A 721 -19.31 24.39 -14.02
N SER A 722 -18.81 25.56 -14.44
CA SER A 722 -18.31 25.73 -15.79
C SER A 722 -17.30 26.86 -15.95
N PHE A 723 -16.33 26.62 -16.82
CA PHE A 723 -15.24 27.56 -17.13
C PHE A 723 -15.13 27.74 -18.65
N THR A 724 -14.99 28.99 -19.10
CA THR A 724 -14.75 29.29 -20.52
C THR A 724 -13.25 29.20 -20.77
N VAL A 725 -12.86 28.35 -21.71
CA VAL A 725 -11.45 28.18 -22.10
C VAL A 725 -11.06 29.34 -23.00
N PRO A 726 -9.99 30.10 -22.67
CA PRO A 726 -9.41 31.07 -23.59
C PRO A 726 -9.07 30.42 -24.93
N THR A 727 -9.63 30.93 -26.02
CA THR A 727 -9.35 30.44 -27.38
C THR A 727 -8.10 31.11 -27.97
N ASN A 728 -7.51 30.49 -28.99
CA ASN A 728 -6.41 31.03 -29.81
C ASN A 728 -4.99 31.05 -29.19
N SER A 729 -4.67 30.10 -28.31
CA SER A 729 -3.27 29.84 -27.92
C SER A 729 -2.52 29.10 -29.03
N LEU A 730 -1.27 29.48 -29.29
CA LEU A 730 -0.35 28.71 -30.13
C LEU A 730 0.02 27.37 -29.46
N GLU A 731 0.17 27.38 -28.14
CA GLU A 731 0.58 26.24 -27.33
C GLU A 731 -0.66 25.44 -26.86
N PRO A 732 -0.57 24.10 -26.77
CA PRO A 732 -1.60 23.29 -26.14
C PRO A 732 -1.72 23.65 -24.65
N ALA A 733 -2.93 23.47 -24.11
CA ALA A 733 -3.23 23.75 -22.72
C ALA A 733 -3.93 22.55 -22.07
N GLU A 734 -3.54 22.20 -20.85
CA GLU A 734 -4.22 21.21 -20.04
C GLU A 734 -5.09 21.91 -18.98
N TYR A 735 -6.37 21.54 -18.93
CA TYR A 735 -7.30 21.99 -17.90
C TYR A 735 -7.73 20.82 -17.02
N GLN A 736 -7.73 21.06 -15.71
CA GLN A 736 -8.24 20.13 -14.70
C GLN A 736 -9.07 20.88 -13.66
N ILE A 737 -10.00 20.20 -13.03
CA ILE A 737 -10.83 20.75 -11.96
C ILE A 737 -10.66 19.90 -10.70
N LYS A 738 -10.57 20.55 -9.54
CA LYS A 738 -10.74 19.90 -8.24
C LYS A 738 -11.87 20.55 -7.45
N ALA A 739 -12.64 19.74 -6.76
CA ALA A 739 -13.68 20.18 -5.83
C ALA A 739 -13.06 20.47 -4.46
N ILE A 740 -13.55 21.51 -3.80
CA ILE A 740 -13.16 21.93 -2.47
C ILE A 740 -14.38 21.75 -1.56
N GLY A 741 -14.26 20.89 -0.56
CA GLY A 741 -15.32 20.63 0.42
C GLY A 741 -15.52 21.80 1.38
N ALA A 742 -16.69 21.87 2.02
CA ALA A 742 -16.98 22.89 3.03
C ALA A 742 -15.99 22.91 4.22
N ASN A 743 -15.34 21.77 4.49
CA ASN A 743 -14.30 21.61 5.52
C ASN A 743 -12.87 21.91 5.01
N GLY A 744 -12.73 22.45 3.80
CA GLY A 744 -11.45 22.76 3.16
C GLY A 744 -10.72 21.57 2.53
N THR A 745 -11.28 20.35 2.59
CA THR A 745 -10.65 19.19 1.95
C THR A 745 -10.76 19.24 0.43
N GLU A 746 -9.69 18.86 -0.26
CA GLU A 746 -9.63 18.89 -1.73
C GLU A 746 -9.81 17.47 -2.31
N SER A 747 -10.64 17.34 -3.34
CA SER A 747 -10.68 16.11 -4.16
C SER A 747 -9.36 15.94 -4.93
N PHE A 748 -9.18 14.80 -5.60
CA PHE A 748 -8.23 14.75 -6.70
C PHE A 748 -8.63 15.72 -7.82
N LEU A 749 -7.65 16.07 -8.66
CA LEU A 749 -7.88 16.71 -9.94
C LEU A 749 -8.55 15.71 -10.88
N SER A 750 -9.48 16.22 -11.69
CA SER A 750 -10.09 15.50 -12.80
C SER A 750 -9.05 15.02 -13.82
N GLU A 751 -9.46 14.15 -14.74
CA GLU A 751 -8.62 13.81 -15.89
C GLU A 751 -8.18 15.09 -16.63
N PRO A 752 -6.89 15.21 -17.04
CA PRO A 752 -6.42 16.34 -17.83
C PRO A 752 -7.16 16.43 -19.17
N LEU A 753 -7.90 17.52 -19.36
CA LEU A 753 -8.45 17.88 -20.66
C LEU A 753 -7.41 18.66 -21.44
N SER A 754 -6.87 18.04 -22.48
CA SER A 754 -5.99 18.72 -23.44
C SER A 754 -6.81 19.52 -24.44
N VAL A 755 -6.56 20.82 -24.50
CA VAL A 755 -7.08 21.75 -25.48
C VAL A 755 -5.99 22.02 -26.50
N LYS A 756 -6.25 21.66 -27.76
CA LYS A 756 -5.27 21.77 -28.84
C LYS A 756 -4.88 23.23 -29.06
N GLY A 757 -3.57 23.47 -29.19
CA GLY A 757 -3.06 24.73 -29.70
C GLY A 757 -3.41 24.92 -31.17
N THR A 758 -3.21 26.13 -31.70
CA THR A 758 -3.42 26.40 -33.13
C THR A 758 -2.36 25.75 -34.03
N LYS A 759 -1.25 25.26 -33.47
CA LYS A 759 -0.30 24.38 -34.17
C LYS A 759 -0.75 22.93 -34.14
N ALA A 760 -0.65 22.26 -35.30
CA ALA A 760 -1.21 20.93 -35.53
C ALA A 760 -0.45 19.82 -34.79
N GLU A 761 -1.21 18.90 -34.20
CA GLU A 761 -0.75 17.55 -33.91
C GLU A 761 -0.40 16.85 -35.24
N ARG A 762 0.73 16.15 -35.28
CA ARG A 762 1.08 15.27 -36.39
C ARG A 762 0.83 13.84 -35.97
N LEU A 763 -0.12 13.19 -36.65
CA LEU A 763 -0.38 11.77 -36.54
C LEU A 763 0.35 11.03 -37.66
N VAL A 764 0.95 9.89 -37.30
CA VAL A 764 1.60 8.95 -38.23
C VAL A 764 0.98 7.58 -38.00
N GLU A 765 0.34 7.05 -39.03
CA GLU A 765 -0.25 5.70 -39.05
C GLU A 765 0.89 4.67 -39.08
N MET A 766 0.95 3.81 -38.08
CA MET A 766 2.11 2.94 -37.87
C MET A 766 2.25 1.87 -38.95
N GLU A 767 1.14 1.42 -39.56
CA GLU A 767 1.11 0.48 -40.67
C GLU A 767 1.66 1.04 -41.99
N GLU A 768 1.79 2.36 -42.13
CA GLU A 768 2.49 2.97 -43.26
C GLU A 768 4.01 2.83 -43.14
N THR A 769 4.51 2.51 -41.94
CA THR A 769 5.95 2.43 -41.66
C THR A 769 6.53 1.02 -41.88
N THR A 770 5.73 -0.02 -41.70
CA THR A 770 6.11 -1.43 -41.89
C THR A 770 4.87 -2.28 -42.15
N ALA A 771 5.06 -3.46 -42.76
CA ALA A 771 3.95 -4.35 -43.11
C ALA A 771 3.18 -4.82 -41.86
N SER A 772 1.87 -4.58 -41.85
CA SER A 772 0.92 -5.04 -40.82
C SER A 772 0.89 -6.58 -40.74
N LYS A 773 0.82 -7.13 -39.52
CA LYS A 773 0.70 -8.57 -39.25
C LYS A 773 -0.29 -8.85 -38.12
N ALA A 774 -0.78 -10.10 -38.14
CA ALA A 774 -2.01 -10.62 -37.57
C ALA A 774 -2.24 -10.40 -36.07
N HIS A 775 -3.31 -9.65 -35.77
CA HIS A 775 -4.28 -9.90 -34.70
C HIS A 775 -5.68 -9.66 -35.30
N ASN A 776 -6.76 -10.08 -34.65
CA ASN A 776 -8.12 -9.69 -35.05
C ASN A 776 -8.59 -8.47 -34.23
N ALA A 777 -7.74 -7.45 -34.05
CA ALA A 777 -8.09 -6.25 -33.29
C ALA A 777 -8.94 -5.29 -34.14
N ALA A 778 -9.97 -4.71 -33.53
CA ALA A 778 -10.82 -3.68 -34.13
C ALA A 778 -10.55 -2.30 -33.51
N GLY A 779 -11.04 -1.22 -34.13
CA GLY A 779 -10.98 0.14 -33.55
C GLY A 779 -9.64 0.89 -33.71
N PHE A 780 -8.74 0.37 -34.54
CA PHE A 780 -7.56 1.08 -35.04
C PHE A 780 -7.95 2.18 -36.05
N THR A 781 -7.04 3.11 -36.31
CA THR A 781 -7.17 4.17 -37.33
C THR A 781 -6.53 3.76 -38.66
N GLY A 782 -6.73 4.54 -39.72
CA GLY A 782 -6.13 4.20 -41.01
C GLY A 782 -6.59 2.85 -41.58
N LYS A 783 -5.63 2.03 -42.02
CA LYS A 783 -5.85 0.74 -42.69
C LYS A 783 -5.39 -0.44 -41.85
N GLY A 784 -4.72 -0.21 -40.72
CA GLY A 784 -4.21 -1.29 -39.88
C GLY A 784 -3.46 -0.80 -38.65
N TYR A 785 -2.62 -1.67 -38.13
CA TYR A 785 -1.69 -1.43 -37.03
C TYR A 785 -0.50 -2.36 -37.20
N ILE A 786 0.51 -2.19 -36.35
CA ILE A 786 1.70 -3.06 -36.31
C ILE A 786 1.81 -3.75 -34.96
N GLU A 787 2.39 -4.95 -34.97
CA GLU A 787 2.74 -5.67 -33.75
C GLU A 787 4.21 -5.39 -33.41
N ILE A 788 4.49 -5.06 -32.16
CA ILE A 788 5.83 -5.17 -31.58
C ILE A 788 5.84 -6.36 -30.63
N LYS A 789 6.81 -7.26 -30.76
CA LYS A 789 7.01 -8.37 -29.82
C LYS A 789 8.47 -8.76 -29.65
N LYS A 790 8.76 -9.54 -28.62
CA LYS A 790 10.08 -10.12 -28.39
C LYS A 790 10.52 -10.97 -29.59
N GLY A 791 11.80 -10.87 -29.96
CA GLY A 791 12.38 -11.57 -31.11
C GLY A 791 12.18 -10.89 -32.47
N GLN A 792 11.44 -9.78 -32.55
CA GLN A 792 11.37 -8.95 -33.77
C GLN A 792 12.53 -7.94 -33.82
N PRO A 793 12.96 -7.53 -35.04
CA PRO A 793 13.94 -6.46 -35.20
C PRO A 793 13.39 -5.12 -34.69
N ALA A 794 14.31 -4.19 -34.39
CA ALA A 794 13.93 -2.83 -34.02
C ALA A 794 13.06 -2.16 -35.09
N LEU A 795 12.00 -1.49 -34.66
CA LEU A 795 11.11 -0.74 -35.55
C LEU A 795 11.74 0.62 -35.82
N SER A 796 12.10 0.90 -37.07
CA SER A 796 12.71 2.18 -37.46
C SER A 796 11.95 2.83 -38.61
N PHE A 797 11.63 4.11 -38.46
CA PHE A 797 10.82 4.85 -39.44
C PHE A 797 11.15 6.34 -39.42
N GLN A 798 10.83 7.03 -40.51
CA GLN A 798 11.13 8.45 -40.69
C GLN A 798 9.87 9.30 -40.54
N VAL A 799 9.95 10.37 -39.76
CA VAL A 799 8.87 11.35 -39.61
C VAL A 799 9.38 12.73 -39.97
N LYS A 800 8.66 13.42 -40.86
CA LYS A 800 8.92 14.81 -41.22
C LYS A 800 8.24 15.74 -40.22
N VAL A 801 9.06 16.51 -39.51
CA VAL A 801 8.67 17.55 -38.57
C VAL A 801 8.64 18.89 -39.31
N ALA A 802 7.50 19.57 -39.26
CA ALA A 802 7.25 20.79 -40.04
C ALA A 802 7.88 22.05 -39.43
N GLU A 803 8.04 22.07 -38.11
CA GLU A 803 8.41 23.25 -37.32
C GLU A 803 9.49 22.90 -36.29
N ASN A 804 10.33 23.87 -35.95
CA ASN A 804 11.23 23.73 -34.81
C ASN A 804 10.40 23.78 -33.52
N GLY A 805 10.69 22.93 -32.54
CA GLY A 805 10.05 23.04 -31.23
C GLY A 805 10.33 21.92 -30.25
N LEU A 806 9.82 22.10 -29.04
CA LEU A 806 9.65 21.03 -28.07
C LEU A 806 8.38 20.25 -28.42
N TYR A 807 8.49 18.94 -28.55
CA TYR A 807 7.38 18.05 -28.86
C TYR A 807 7.16 17.07 -27.71
N ALA A 808 5.90 16.73 -27.44
CA ALA A 808 5.53 15.51 -26.75
C ALA A 808 5.28 14.40 -27.79
N LEU A 809 5.86 13.23 -27.55
CA LEU A 809 5.74 12.05 -28.39
C LEU A 809 5.13 10.90 -27.60
N ASP A 810 4.01 10.36 -28.07
CA ASP A 810 3.38 9.15 -27.53
C ASP A 810 2.80 8.26 -28.65
N PHE A 811 2.48 7.01 -28.32
CA PHE A 811 1.88 6.06 -29.24
C PHE A 811 0.48 5.67 -28.78
N ARG A 812 -0.47 5.55 -29.72
CA ARG A 812 -1.71 4.83 -29.50
C ARG A 812 -1.43 3.33 -29.62
N TYR A 813 -1.75 2.58 -28.58
CA TYR A 813 -1.41 1.17 -28.45
C TYR A 813 -2.54 0.34 -27.83
N ALA A 814 -2.48 -0.97 -28.05
CA ALA A 814 -3.23 -1.97 -27.31
C ALA A 814 -2.29 -3.05 -26.77
N ASN A 815 -2.57 -3.57 -25.59
CA ASN A 815 -1.84 -4.70 -24.99
C ASN A 815 -2.85 -5.62 -24.29
N GLY A 816 -3.20 -6.70 -24.99
CA GLY A 816 -4.11 -7.73 -24.54
C GLY A 816 -3.45 -8.86 -23.75
N SER A 817 -2.15 -8.77 -23.44
CA SER A 817 -1.40 -9.94 -22.94
C SER A 817 -1.77 -10.37 -21.51
N GLY A 818 -2.50 -9.54 -20.75
CA GLY A 818 -2.91 -9.86 -19.37
C GLY A 818 -3.90 -8.87 -18.75
N PRO A 819 -4.44 -9.19 -17.55
CA PRO A 819 -5.36 -8.33 -16.80
C PRO A 819 -4.71 -6.99 -16.42
N ILE A 820 -5.51 -5.99 -16.06
CA ILE A 820 -4.97 -4.69 -15.62
C ILE A 820 -4.34 -4.77 -14.22
N ASN A 821 -4.76 -5.69 -13.36
CA ASN A 821 -4.43 -5.69 -11.93
C ASN A 821 -3.40 -6.73 -11.49
N THR A 822 -2.90 -7.56 -12.40
CA THR A 822 -1.97 -8.64 -12.09
C THR A 822 -1.17 -9.02 -13.33
N ASP A 823 -0.38 -10.09 -13.24
CA ASP A 823 0.56 -10.56 -14.26
C ASP A 823 1.73 -9.58 -14.48
N ASN A 824 2.64 -9.91 -15.41
CA ASN A 824 3.97 -9.30 -15.52
C ASN A 824 4.37 -8.97 -16.97
N LYS A 825 3.41 -8.67 -17.86
CA LYS A 825 3.64 -8.60 -19.32
C LYS A 825 3.49 -7.19 -19.89
N ALA A 826 3.85 -6.16 -19.12
CA ALA A 826 3.98 -4.82 -19.66
C ALA A 826 5.01 -4.82 -20.80
N ALA A 827 4.68 -4.25 -21.96
CA ALA A 827 5.66 -4.13 -23.03
C ALA A 827 6.47 -2.84 -22.89
N ILE A 828 7.77 -2.92 -23.22
CA ILE A 828 8.71 -1.81 -23.04
C ILE A 828 9.63 -1.74 -24.26
N ARG A 829 9.88 -0.54 -24.77
CA ARG A 829 10.87 -0.30 -25.82
C ARG A 829 11.69 0.95 -25.52
N SER A 830 12.99 0.90 -25.75
CA SER A 830 13.82 2.09 -25.78
C SER A 830 13.57 2.88 -27.05
N LEU A 831 13.22 4.16 -26.90
CA LEU A 831 13.07 5.11 -27.99
C LEU A 831 14.38 5.81 -28.26
N SER A 832 14.81 5.78 -29.52
CA SER A 832 15.92 6.58 -30.03
C SER A 832 15.47 7.47 -31.18
N VAL A 833 16.06 8.67 -31.27
CA VAL A 833 15.83 9.62 -32.37
C VAL A 833 17.17 10.00 -32.96
N ASN A 834 17.33 9.81 -34.27
CA ASN A 834 18.59 10.01 -34.99
C ASN A 834 19.79 9.30 -34.30
N GLY A 835 19.56 8.07 -33.82
CA GLY A 835 20.57 7.26 -33.13
C GLY A 835 20.84 7.63 -31.67
N LYS A 836 20.18 8.66 -31.12
CA LYS A 836 20.31 9.05 -29.70
C LYS A 836 19.12 8.54 -28.89
N ARG A 837 19.40 7.79 -27.81
CA ARG A 837 18.36 7.35 -26.85
C ARG A 837 17.68 8.55 -26.20
N ILE A 838 16.36 8.52 -26.18
CA ILE A 838 15.49 9.52 -25.55
C ILE A 838 14.99 9.01 -24.20
N GLY A 839 14.49 7.78 -24.15
CA GLY A 839 13.95 7.18 -22.92
C GLY A 839 13.17 5.90 -23.23
N ALA A 840 12.53 5.32 -22.22
CA ALA A 840 11.65 4.17 -22.38
C ALA A 840 10.22 4.61 -22.79
N MET A 841 9.64 3.86 -23.72
CA MET A 841 8.20 3.84 -24.01
C MET A 841 7.60 2.61 -23.34
N VAL A 842 6.58 2.80 -22.53
CA VAL A 842 5.88 1.74 -21.81
C VAL A 842 4.48 1.54 -22.39
N PHE A 843 4.13 0.28 -22.56
CA PHE A 843 2.86 -0.19 -23.10
C PHE A 843 2.24 -1.18 -22.11
N PRO A 844 1.72 -0.69 -20.97
CA PRO A 844 1.10 -1.53 -19.94
C PRO A 844 -0.04 -2.40 -20.46
N GLN A 845 -0.35 -3.49 -19.78
CA GLN A 845 -1.55 -4.29 -20.06
C GLN A 845 -2.82 -3.46 -19.94
N ARG A 846 -3.76 -3.64 -20.88
CA ARG A 846 -5.04 -2.92 -20.92
C ARG A 846 -6.26 -3.82 -20.76
N GLY A 847 -6.06 -5.12 -20.56
CA GLY A 847 -7.11 -6.11 -20.38
C GLY A 847 -6.68 -7.46 -20.91
N PHE A 848 -7.03 -8.55 -20.22
CA PHE A 848 -6.70 -9.89 -20.68
C PHE A 848 -7.40 -10.12 -22.02
N ASP A 849 -6.69 -10.57 -23.05
CA ASP A 849 -7.18 -10.84 -24.41
C ASP A 849 -8.06 -9.73 -25.03
N GLU A 850 -7.82 -8.47 -24.65
CA GLU A 850 -8.58 -7.31 -25.15
C GLU A 850 -7.72 -6.47 -26.11
N TRP A 851 -7.42 -7.04 -27.26
CA TRP A 851 -6.55 -6.43 -28.28
C TRP A 851 -7.18 -5.23 -29.01
N SER A 852 -8.48 -4.99 -28.83
CA SER A 852 -9.20 -3.82 -29.35
C SER A 852 -9.28 -2.65 -28.34
N ASN A 853 -8.69 -2.78 -27.14
CA ASN A 853 -8.68 -1.71 -26.13
C ASN A 853 -7.48 -0.77 -26.32
N TRP A 854 -7.68 0.28 -27.12
CA TRP A 854 -6.66 1.25 -27.46
C TRP A 854 -6.55 2.40 -26.45
N GLY A 855 -5.32 2.79 -26.09
CA GLY A 855 -5.02 4.00 -25.32
C GLY A 855 -3.65 4.55 -25.67
N TYR A 856 -3.22 5.64 -25.03
CA TYR A 856 -1.92 6.26 -25.30
C TYR A 856 -0.86 5.78 -24.31
N SER A 857 0.37 5.57 -24.80
CA SER A 857 1.55 5.29 -24.00
C SER A 857 1.98 6.53 -23.20
N ASN A 858 3.07 6.40 -22.43
CA ASN A 858 3.70 7.56 -21.82
C ASN A 858 4.24 8.50 -22.90
N ALA A 859 4.42 9.78 -22.54
CA ALA A 859 4.93 10.79 -23.46
C ALA A 859 6.41 11.09 -23.20
N GLN A 860 7.21 11.14 -24.26
CA GLN A 860 8.58 11.63 -24.21
C GLN A 860 8.64 13.06 -24.74
N ASN A 861 9.21 13.97 -23.93
CA ASN A 861 9.37 15.37 -24.33
C ASN A 861 10.78 15.58 -24.88
N LEU A 862 10.86 16.00 -26.14
CA LEU A 862 12.13 16.18 -26.85
C LEU A 862 12.08 17.36 -27.81
N TYR A 863 13.22 18.03 -27.98
CA TYR A 863 13.36 19.07 -28.98
C TYR A 863 13.61 18.46 -30.36
N LEU A 864 12.77 18.83 -31.35
CA LEU A 864 12.92 18.43 -32.73
C LEU A 864 13.09 19.66 -33.62
N PRO A 865 14.20 19.75 -34.36
CA PRO A 865 14.31 20.65 -35.49
C PRO A 865 13.27 20.34 -36.58
N LYS A 866 13.02 21.31 -37.45
CA LYS A 866 12.31 21.13 -38.71
C LYS A 866 13.17 20.26 -39.61
N GLY A 867 12.57 19.22 -40.18
CA GLY A 867 13.26 18.28 -41.04
C GLY A 867 12.74 16.86 -40.88
N THR A 868 13.46 15.91 -41.46
CA THR A 868 13.13 14.49 -41.32
C THR A 868 13.99 13.88 -40.22
N HIS A 869 13.33 13.17 -39.30
CA HIS A 869 13.98 12.50 -38.18
C HIS A 869 13.69 11.01 -38.24
N THR A 870 14.69 10.20 -37.90
CA THR A 870 14.54 8.74 -37.79
C THR A 870 14.22 8.39 -36.35
N PHE A 871 13.08 7.77 -36.14
CA PHE A 871 12.64 7.23 -34.85
C PHE A 871 12.87 5.73 -34.85
N THR A 872 13.37 5.20 -33.73
CA THR A 872 13.63 3.78 -33.56
C THR A 872 13.09 3.32 -32.21
N LEU A 873 12.24 2.29 -32.21
CA LEU A 873 11.86 1.53 -31.03
C LEU A 873 12.62 0.20 -31.04
N SER A 874 13.48 -0.01 -30.04
CA SER A 874 14.22 -1.26 -29.86
C SER A 874 13.83 -1.94 -28.55
N LEU A 875 13.91 -3.27 -28.52
CA LEU A 875 13.86 -4.05 -27.29
C LEU A 875 15.31 -4.27 -26.83
N GLU A 876 15.78 -3.42 -25.93
CA GLU A 876 17.11 -3.53 -25.32
C GLU A 876 17.08 -4.47 -24.11
N ALA A 877 18.25 -4.85 -23.59
CA ALA A 877 18.33 -5.67 -22.38
C ALA A 877 17.66 -5.02 -21.16
N SER A 878 17.70 -3.69 -21.06
CA SER A 878 17.03 -2.91 -20.01
C SER A 878 15.50 -2.84 -20.15
N ASP A 879 14.95 -3.32 -21.28
CA ASP A 879 13.53 -3.28 -21.58
C ASP A 879 12.85 -4.66 -21.32
N GLU A 880 13.60 -5.63 -20.79
CA GLU A 880 13.10 -6.96 -20.48
C GLU A 880 12.25 -6.95 -19.20
N ASN A 881 10.94 -7.14 -19.34
CA ASN A 881 9.98 -7.20 -18.24
C ASN A 881 10.16 -8.43 -17.32
N MET A 882 9.33 -8.55 -16.29
CA MET A 882 9.43 -9.64 -15.31
C MET A 882 8.90 -10.99 -15.83
N ASN A 883 8.07 -10.99 -16.88
CA ASN A 883 7.60 -12.22 -17.49
C ASN A 883 8.75 -12.96 -18.19
N GLY A 884 9.53 -12.27 -19.02
CA GLY A 884 10.69 -12.83 -19.71
C GLY A 884 10.38 -13.52 -21.04
N ASP A 885 9.12 -13.89 -21.29
CA ASP A 885 8.71 -14.55 -22.54
C ASP A 885 7.85 -13.62 -23.40
N ILE A 886 6.90 -12.91 -22.77
CA ILE A 886 5.92 -12.04 -23.42
C ILE A 886 6.26 -10.58 -23.15
N ASN A 887 6.57 -9.85 -24.22
CA ASN A 887 6.83 -8.41 -24.23
C ASN A 887 6.33 -7.82 -25.55
N GLU A 888 5.00 -7.72 -25.67
CA GLU A 888 4.30 -7.41 -26.90
C GLU A 888 3.22 -6.33 -26.73
N ALA A 889 2.96 -5.59 -27.81
CA ALA A 889 1.88 -4.63 -27.93
C ALA A 889 1.55 -4.39 -29.41
N LEU A 890 0.35 -3.88 -29.67
CA LEU A 890 -0.04 -3.35 -30.97
C LEU A 890 0.14 -1.84 -30.97
N LEU A 891 0.71 -1.29 -32.04
CA LEU A 891 0.87 0.15 -32.24
C LEU A 891 0.04 0.59 -33.45
N ASP A 892 -0.80 1.60 -33.21
CA ASP A 892 -1.75 2.13 -34.17
C ASP A 892 -1.27 3.48 -34.71
N LEU A 893 -1.04 4.45 -33.82
CA LEU A 893 -0.57 5.79 -34.17
C LEU A 893 0.69 6.15 -33.40
N LEU A 894 1.58 6.89 -34.04
CA LEU A 894 2.47 7.82 -33.36
C LEU A 894 1.83 9.22 -33.39
N ARG A 895 1.80 9.89 -32.25
CA ARG A 895 1.39 11.29 -32.14
C ARG A 895 2.55 12.18 -31.72
N LEU A 896 2.77 13.22 -32.50
CA LEU A 896 3.67 14.33 -32.18
C LEU A 896 2.84 15.58 -31.89
N THR A 897 2.90 16.06 -30.64
CA THR A 897 2.22 17.27 -30.20
C THR A 897 3.26 18.37 -30.01
N TRP A 898 3.21 19.43 -30.82
CA TRP A 898 4.06 20.60 -30.63
C TRP A 898 3.65 21.33 -29.35
N LEU A 899 4.58 21.48 -28.39
CA LEU A 899 4.31 22.11 -27.11
C LEU A 899 4.65 23.61 -27.15
N ARG A 900 5.88 23.95 -27.55
CA ARG A 900 6.38 25.33 -27.59
C ARG A 900 7.63 25.49 -28.44
N ALA A 901 8.00 26.73 -28.75
CA ALA A 901 9.26 27.05 -29.41
C ALA A 901 10.46 26.80 -28.48
N LYS A 902 11.68 26.78 -29.04
CA LYS A 902 12.90 26.76 -28.22
C LYS A 902 13.05 28.14 -27.57
N GLU A 903 13.15 28.17 -26.24
CA GLU A 903 13.60 29.36 -25.49
C GLU A 903 15.06 29.68 -25.81
#